data_AF-E3RF73-F1
#
_entry.id   AF-E3RF73-F1
#
_cell.length_a   1.000
_cell.length_b   1.000
_cell.length_c   1.000
_cell.angle_alpha   90.00
_cell.angle_beta   90.00
_cell.angle_gamma   90.00
#
_symmetry.space_group_name_H-M   'P 1'
#
loop_
_entity.id
_entity.type
_entity.pdbx_description
1 polymer ?
#
loop_
_entity_poly.entity_id
_entity_poly.type
_entity_poly.pdbx_seq_one_letter_code
_entity_poly.pdbx_strand_id
1 'polypeptide(L)'
;MSLQLRISSSHEKRPTFRGNSRRLLRLSDIPESPTTIGAACEAVESDGRACRVALPSGASDPWCERHTEEWKDLNARWGKTQREAERIIVLSLDVAKQKVLKLRQSVELRRQIRDRFYPGGGDIQDYIKWLGKLESDVRQLADSLLMQNLQRGPTPETPGVHTGTPHPDRVSLGETITILRSPLDPRIPIDSLQGMPDDGTILVLKHFYQDLCADSVRRLYSIVPDLDDSRKQTDSPHQKDQTTVDNGTDIIRAWFRIMVLNDSEASILEHATRSKCIDDFLMGCQASLLEEYCDYFEKAWRPHAVQYLRVAICAQTLAGGDIKTIQLLGGTIPSTTEGLKMTKPCWDILYRWFPTLLTPWTLASICSNFEDYTTICKLLMLRLYNDHWYDPASILSECSTGVYMGFIPTSKGDFSSSGGLRQEGQLWVQRESRNYLCGQMAIGDPLTQAFLDELRKRTASLYLVVYEGTHADATVHPTEPDLFISRHRSAMTLDELKDADYSTTLTLEEIKNHLRMKKTTMYDPIVVDSWQFIIIDREVGLPFRLIDIVQDTLMMLIGDPSPRQMAKRVIREIIPPSVQEIYLDEVHIECTAELRYPPPGEVQHEGNRWRCYDPDAKFLATRQKRMEAQEMTRDDNRFIRRVIEDMERYGIVTLQTEYEEPQTRPIIVQASDGAPDLYFPYEGGSTISESGRSLSLPLPPPDCLQDFAEKYKQKHPNAIMAKGSIQTHYCAWPMPAIKSLGKSGLNFATWE
;
A
#
# COMPACT_ATOMS: atom_id res chain seq x y z
N MET A 1 -27.44 -4.47 -9.22
CA MET A 1 -26.66 -3.36 -8.64
C MET A 1 -25.94 -3.92 -7.44
N SER A 2 -24.65 -3.67 -7.27
CA SER A 2 -23.89 -4.30 -6.19
C SER A 2 -24.33 -3.82 -4.82
N LEU A 3 -24.27 -4.69 -3.80
CA LEU A 3 -24.45 -4.32 -2.40
C LEU A 3 -23.47 -3.18 -2.12
N GLN A 4 -23.92 -1.99 -1.73
CA GLN A 4 -23.01 -0.87 -1.50
C GLN A 4 -23.48 -0.06 -0.31
N LEU A 5 -22.55 0.21 0.60
CA LEU A 5 -22.66 1.21 1.65
C LEU A 5 -21.63 2.29 1.35
N ARG A 6 -22.08 3.53 1.14
CA ARG A 6 -21.21 4.69 1.03
C ARG A 6 -21.50 5.62 2.18
N ILE A 7 -20.45 5.95 2.91
CA ILE A 7 -20.46 6.86 4.03
C ILE A 7 -19.74 8.11 3.56
N SER A 8 -20.43 9.25 3.53
CA SER A 8 -19.84 10.55 3.23
C SER A 8 -20.04 11.49 4.41
N SER A 9 -19.03 12.31 4.75
CA SER A 9 -19.22 13.41 5.68
C SER A 9 -19.70 14.64 4.90
N SER A 10 -20.71 15.33 5.43
CA SER A 10 -21.25 16.57 4.85
C SER A 10 -20.28 17.75 4.91
N HIS A 11 -19.17 17.63 5.66
CA HIS A 11 -18.11 18.62 5.62
C HIS A 11 -17.17 18.42 4.40
N GLU A 12 -17.61 18.96 3.26
CA GLU A 12 -16.74 19.85 2.48
C GLU A 12 -16.45 21.15 3.27
N LYS A 13 -16.06 21.07 4.55
CA LYS A 13 -15.19 22.11 5.08
C LYS A 13 -13.88 21.87 4.37
N ARG A 14 -13.80 22.33 3.10
CA ARG A 14 -12.54 22.60 2.44
C ARG A 14 -11.74 23.31 3.49
N PRO A 15 -10.73 22.68 4.07
CA PRO A 15 -9.78 23.49 4.76
C PRO A 15 -9.25 24.36 3.61
N THR A 16 -9.37 25.67 3.75
CA THR A 16 -8.75 26.63 2.85
C THR A 16 -7.24 26.49 2.99
N PHE A 17 -6.67 25.33 2.63
CA PHE A 17 -5.24 25.04 2.59
C PHE A 17 -4.62 25.57 1.31
N ARG A 18 -5.27 26.54 0.63
CA ARG A 18 -4.64 27.34 -0.42
C ARG A 18 -3.61 28.26 0.24
N GLY A 19 -2.45 27.73 0.58
CA GLY A 19 -1.33 28.56 1.03
C GLY A 19 -0.12 27.82 1.60
N ASN A 20 -0.29 26.65 2.22
CA ASN A 20 0.72 26.13 3.14
C ASN A 20 1.36 24.79 2.76
N SER A 21 0.90 24.10 1.71
CA SER A 21 1.52 22.84 1.28
C SER A 21 2.95 23.06 0.78
N ARG A 22 3.86 22.20 1.21
CA ARG A 22 5.26 22.21 0.79
C ARG A 22 5.38 21.42 -0.51
N ARG A 23 5.64 22.15 -1.60
CA ARG A 23 5.94 21.54 -2.89
C ARG A 23 7.40 21.12 -2.90
N LEU A 24 7.70 20.01 -2.26
CA LEU A 24 9.04 19.41 -2.31
C LEU A 24 9.34 18.82 -3.69
N LEU A 25 8.31 18.41 -4.44
CA LEU A 25 8.43 17.94 -5.82
C LEU A 25 8.37 19.07 -6.85
N ARG A 26 8.93 20.25 -6.56
CA ARG A 26 8.98 21.34 -7.55
C ARG A 26 10.02 21.08 -8.67
N LEU A 27 10.92 20.12 -8.47
CA LEU A 27 12.11 19.85 -9.30
C LEU A 27 12.21 18.39 -9.77
N SER A 28 11.29 17.53 -9.36
CA SER A 28 11.31 16.10 -9.65
C SER A 28 9.88 15.60 -9.78
N ASP A 29 9.27 15.86 -10.95
CA ASP A 29 8.09 15.12 -11.36
C ASP A 29 8.42 13.63 -11.31
N ILE A 30 7.49 12.83 -10.77
CA ILE A 30 7.66 11.38 -10.74
C ILE A 30 7.76 10.92 -12.19
N PRO A 31 8.76 10.09 -12.55
CA PRO A 31 8.88 9.61 -13.91
C PRO A 31 7.54 8.99 -14.30
N GLU A 32 6.87 9.59 -15.30
CA GLU A 32 5.70 8.95 -15.88
C GLU A 32 6.15 7.60 -16.44
N SER A 33 5.29 6.59 -16.30
CA SER A 33 5.56 5.28 -16.87
C SER A 33 5.99 5.46 -18.34
N PRO A 34 7.07 4.81 -18.81
CA PRO A 34 7.59 4.99 -20.18
C PRO A 34 6.58 4.62 -21.30
N THR A 35 5.37 4.19 -20.92
CA THR A 35 4.24 3.88 -21.79
C THR A 35 3.31 5.06 -22.11
N THR A 36 3.32 6.19 -21.38
CA THR A 36 2.33 7.29 -21.58
C THR A 36 2.85 8.50 -22.36
N ILE A 37 4.17 8.70 -22.46
CA ILE A 37 4.77 9.79 -23.24
C ILE A 37 5.81 9.15 -24.18
N GLY A 38 5.68 9.36 -25.49
CA GLY A 38 6.77 9.01 -26.42
C GLY A 38 8.06 9.69 -25.95
N ALA A 39 9.19 8.98 -25.94
CA ALA A 39 10.45 9.44 -25.33
C ALA A 39 10.76 10.89 -25.73
N ALA A 40 10.65 11.85 -24.81
CA ALA A 40 11.03 13.24 -25.04
C ALA A 40 12.44 13.46 -24.50
N CYS A 41 13.15 14.46 -25.03
CA CYS A 41 14.47 14.82 -24.55
C CYS A 41 14.44 15.25 -23.08
N GLU A 42 15.27 14.63 -22.24
CA GLU A 42 15.28 14.84 -20.78
C GLU A 42 16.05 16.09 -20.32
N ALA A 43 16.68 16.84 -21.24
CA ALA A 43 17.51 18.00 -20.92
C ALA A 43 16.69 19.28 -20.67
N VAL A 44 17.29 20.22 -19.96
CA VAL A 44 16.76 21.56 -19.68
C VAL A 44 17.50 22.64 -20.46
N GLU A 45 16.72 23.53 -21.05
CA GLU A 45 17.18 24.70 -21.78
C GLU A 45 17.91 25.70 -20.86
N SER A 46 18.71 26.60 -21.43
CA SER A 46 19.43 27.63 -20.67
C SER A 46 18.53 28.58 -19.87
N ASP A 47 17.23 28.65 -20.20
CA ASP A 47 16.22 29.44 -19.49
C ASP A 47 15.49 28.64 -18.38
N GLY A 48 15.90 27.40 -18.12
CA GLY A 48 15.34 26.53 -17.10
C GLY A 48 14.09 25.74 -17.52
N ARG A 49 13.70 25.78 -18.80
CA ARG A 49 12.54 25.03 -19.30
C ARG A 49 12.92 23.63 -19.80
N ALA A 50 12.05 22.64 -19.55
CA ALA A 50 12.23 21.30 -20.08
C ALA A 50 12.18 21.29 -21.62
N CYS A 51 13.09 20.53 -22.24
CA CYS A 51 13.09 20.30 -23.67
C CYS A 51 11.82 19.53 -24.09
N ARG A 52 11.17 19.95 -25.18
CA ARG A 52 9.96 19.29 -25.70
C ARG A 52 10.19 18.53 -27.01
N VAL A 53 11.44 18.33 -27.40
CA VAL A 53 11.79 17.60 -28.62
C VAL A 53 11.53 16.11 -28.40
N ALA A 54 10.67 15.52 -29.24
CA ALA A 54 10.44 14.08 -29.25
C ALA A 54 11.65 13.33 -29.82
N LEU A 55 12.04 12.24 -29.17
CA LEU A 55 13.09 11.33 -29.59
C LEU A 55 12.51 10.24 -30.49
N PRO A 56 13.28 9.74 -31.48
CA PRO A 56 12.88 8.58 -32.28
C PRO A 56 12.66 7.33 -31.41
N SER A 57 11.66 6.51 -31.77
CA SER A 57 11.41 5.22 -31.12
C SER A 57 12.66 4.32 -31.21
N GLY A 58 13.32 4.05 -30.08
CA GLY A 58 14.54 3.25 -30.02
C GLY A 58 15.86 4.02 -30.02
N ALA A 59 15.85 5.34 -29.82
CA ALA A 59 17.06 6.11 -29.57
C ALA A 59 17.80 5.58 -28.32
N SER A 60 19.13 5.39 -28.42
CA SER A 60 19.96 4.98 -27.28
C SER A 60 20.22 6.12 -26.28
N ASP A 61 20.18 7.36 -26.78
CA ASP A 61 20.56 8.54 -26.02
C ASP A 61 19.31 9.27 -25.47
N PRO A 62 19.31 9.72 -24.21
CA PRO A 62 18.18 10.40 -23.58
C PRO A 62 18.01 11.87 -24.03
N TRP A 63 18.88 12.35 -24.93
CA TRP A 63 18.95 13.74 -25.36
C TRP A 63 18.81 13.87 -26.88
N CYS A 64 18.22 14.98 -27.33
CA CYS A 64 18.19 15.31 -28.75
C CYS A 64 19.61 15.72 -29.24
N GLU A 65 19.85 15.63 -30.55
CA GLU A 65 21.18 15.90 -31.15
C GLU A 65 21.80 17.22 -30.67
N ARG A 66 21.02 18.30 -30.61
CA ARG A 66 21.46 19.61 -30.11
C ARG A 66 22.00 19.54 -28.68
N HIS A 67 21.27 18.88 -27.78
CA HIS A 67 21.67 18.74 -26.38
C HIS A 67 22.84 17.75 -26.22
N THR A 68 22.93 16.73 -27.07
CA THR A 68 24.08 15.83 -27.11
C THR A 68 25.36 16.56 -27.52
N GLU A 69 25.30 17.43 -28.53
CA GLU A 69 26.44 18.28 -28.91
C GLU A 69 26.82 19.25 -27.79
N GLU A 70 25.83 19.91 -27.19
CA GLU A 70 26.07 20.85 -26.11
C GLU A 70 26.70 20.21 -24.86
N TRP A 71 26.24 19.01 -24.49
CA TRP A 71 26.83 18.22 -23.41
C TRP A 71 28.29 17.87 -23.70
N LYS A 72 28.60 17.44 -24.93
CA LYS A 72 29.99 17.15 -25.36
C LYS A 72 30.87 18.39 -25.25
N ASP A 73 30.34 19.53 -25.68
CA ASP A 73 31.03 20.82 -25.66
C ASP A 73 31.34 21.30 -24.23
N LEU A 74 30.35 21.22 -23.34
CA LEU A 74 30.51 21.57 -21.93
C LEU A 74 31.49 20.62 -21.22
N ASN A 75 31.40 19.32 -21.48
CA ASN A 75 32.36 18.35 -20.93
C ASN A 75 33.78 18.58 -21.43
N ALA A 76 33.97 18.91 -22.71
CA ALA A 76 35.29 19.24 -23.25
C ALA A 76 35.89 20.49 -22.59
N ARG A 77 35.08 21.54 -22.40
CA ARG A 77 35.47 22.76 -21.68
C ARG A 77 35.81 22.48 -20.23
N TRP A 78 34.96 21.74 -19.52
CA TRP A 78 35.20 21.33 -18.13
C TRP A 78 36.50 20.53 -18.02
N GLY A 79 36.67 19.49 -18.84
CA GLY A 79 37.86 18.65 -18.84
C GLY A 79 39.15 19.41 -19.18
N LYS A 80 39.09 20.47 -20.01
CA LYS A 80 40.23 21.36 -20.26
C LYS A 80 40.54 22.21 -19.01
N THR A 81 39.56 22.92 -18.47
CA THR A 81 39.71 23.79 -17.29
C THR A 81 40.20 23.02 -16.06
N GLN A 82 39.65 21.82 -15.82
CA GLN A 82 40.07 20.96 -14.72
C GLN A 82 41.55 20.55 -14.84
N ARG A 83 41.98 20.10 -16.02
CA ARG A 83 43.40 19.75 -16.27
C ARG A 83 44.32 20.95 -16.14
N GLU A 84 43.88 22.14 -16.56
CA GLU A 84 44.63 23.38 -16.34
C GLU A 84 44.77 23.68 -14.84
N ALA A 85 43.70 23.53 -14.06
CA ALA A 85 43.73 23.75 -12.61
C ALA A 85 44.64 22.75 -11.87
N GLU A 86 44.60 21.48 -12.27
CA GLU A 86 45.42 20.40 -11.69
C GLU A 86 46.92 20.62 -11.94
N ARG A 87 47.30 21.15 -13.11
CA ARG A 87 48.70 21.43 -13.46
C ARG A 87 49.34 22.58 -12.68
N ILE A 88 48.54 23.46 -12.06
CA ILE A 88 49.06 24.60 -11.30
C ILE A 88 49.59 24.12 -9.95
N ILE A 89 50.90 24.23 -9.74
CA ILE A 89 51.58 23.97 -8.45
C ILE A 89 51.62 25.29 -7.68
N VAL A 90 51.01 25.33 -6.49
CA VAL A 90 50.94 26.55 -5.67
C VAL A 90 52.24 26.72 -4.90
N LEU A 91 52.99 27.78 -5.21
CA LEU A 91 54.25 28.15 -4.55
C LEU A 91 54.22 29.58 -3.98
N SER A 92 53.18 30.35 -4.28
CA SER A 92 53.00 31.73 -3.83
C SER A 92 51.52 32.13 -3.89
N LEU A 93 51.18 33.20 -3.17
CA LEU A 93 49.84 33.81 -3.15
C LEU A 93 49.22 34.05 -4.54
N ASP A 94 49.98 34.58 -5.51
CA ASP A 94 49.45 34.90 -6.84
C ASP A 94 49.11 33.64 -7.64
N VAL A 95 49.92 32.59 -7.49
CA VAL A 95 49.66 31.29 -8.12
C VAL A 95 48.47 30.60 -7.44
N ALA A 96 48.29 30.78 -6.13
CA ALA A 96 47.12 30.30 -5.40
C ALA A 96 45.82 30.93 -5.94
N LYS A 97 45.82 32.26 -6.15
CA LYS A 97 44.69 32.98 -6.76
C LYS A 97 44.38 32.46 -8.17
N GLN A 98 45.41 32.23 -8.99
CA GLN A 98 45.24 31.66 -10.33
C GLN A 98 44.62 30.26 -10.28
N LYS A 99 45.07 29.39 -9.37
CA LYS A 99 44.49 28.05 -9.18
C LYS A 99 43.03 28.16 -8.74
N VAL A 100 42.72 28.99 -7.76
CA VAL A 100 41.34 29.20 -7.28
C VAL A 100 40.42 29.70 -8.39
N LEU A 101 40.86 30.64 -9.24
CA LEU A 101 40.06 31.10 -10.38
C LEU A 101 39.70 29.96 -11.34
N LYS A 102 40.67 29.08 -11.64
CA LYS A 102 40.45 27.91 -12.50
C LYS A 102 39.55 26.86 -11.83
N LEU A 103 39.70 26.64 -10.53
CA LEU A 103 38.84 25.76 -9.75
C LEU A 103 37.40 26.25 -9.71
N ARG A 104 37.16 27.55 -9.47
CA ARG A 104 35.83 28.17 -9.55
C ARG A 104 35.19 27.95 -10.93
N GLN A 105 35.96 28.17 -12.00
CA GLN A 105 35.48 27.95 -13.36
C GLN A 105 35.15 26.47 -13.63
N SER A 106 35.94 25.53 -13.07
CA SER A 106 35.70 24.09 -13.19
C SER A 106 34.39 23.69 -12.47
N VAL A 107 34.20 24.17 -11.24
CA VAL A 107 32.97 23.94 -10.45
C VAL A 107 31.75 24.47 -11.19
N GLU A 108 31.81 25.68 -11.73
CA GLU A 108 30.71 26.30 -12.46
C GLU A 108 30.32 25.50 -13.71
N LEU A 109 31.31 25.10 -14.53
CA LEU A 109 31.05 24.27 -15.72
C LEU A 109 30.43 22.92 -15.35
N ARG A 110 30.90 22.30 -14.26
CA ARG A 110 30.36 21.02 -13.81
C ARG A 110 28.94 21.14 -13.25
N ARG A 111 28.62 22.24 -12.56
CA ARG A 111 27.26 22.57 -12.12
C ARG A 111 26.32 22.77 -13.31
N GLN A 112 26.75 23.50 -14.34
CA GLN A 112 25.96 23.66 -15.57
C GLN A 112 25.66 22.33 -16.27
N ILE A 113 26.61 21.40 -16.28
CA ILE A 113 26.38 20.05 -16.82
C ILE A 113 25.33 19.31 -15.98
N ARG A 114 25.42 19.38 -14.64
CA ARG A 114 24.44 18.78 -13.73
C ARG A 114 23.05 19.36 -13.97
N ASP A 115 22.90 20.67 -13.87
CA ASP A 115 21.59 21.34 -13.85
C ASP A 115 20.86 21.21 -15.19
N ARG A 116 21.59 21.10 -16.30
CA ARG A 116 21.00 21.03 -17.64
C ARG A 116 20.73 19.62 -18.15
N PHE A 117 21.58 18.66 -17.80
CA PHE A 117 21.50 17.29 -18.36
C PHE A 117 21.05 16.25 -17.34
N TYR A 118 21.02 16.61 -16.06
CA TYR A 118 20.55 15.76 -14.98
C TYR A 118 19.53 16.51 -14.08
N PRO A 119 18.55 17.24 -14.65
CA PRO A 119 17.62 18.10 -13.90
C PRO A 119 16.72 17.32 -12.94
N GLY A 120 16.34 16.08 -13.30
CA GLY A 120 15.52 15.20 -12.47
C GLY A 120 16.30 14.41 -11.41
N GLY A 121 17.56 14.76 -11.17
CA GLY A 121 18.44 13.98 -10.31
C GLY A 121 18.74 12.62 -10.95
N GLY A 122 19.41 12.63 -12.11
CA GLY A 122 20.09 11.42 -12.60
C GLY A 122 21.10 10.89 -11.57
N ASP A 123 21.91 9.90 -11.94
CA ASP A 123 23.00 9.46 -11.08
C ASP A 123 24.07 10.57 -10.94
N ILE A 124 23.89 11.47 -9.97
CA ILE A 124 24.82 12.55 -9.65
C ILE A 124 25.94 12.10 -8.70
N GLN A 125 26.04 10.79 -8.42
CA GLN A 125 27.12 10.23 -7.60
C GLN A 125 28.49 10.59 -8.17
N ASP A 126 28.63 10.63 -9.49
CA ASP A 126 29.87 11.06 -10.14
C ASP A 126 30.21 12.53 -9.85
N TYR A 127 29.20 13.40 -9.73
CA TYR A 127 29.41 14.79 -9.34
C TYR A 127 29.83 14.90 -7.87
N ILE A 128 29.13 14.21 -6.97
CA ILE A 128 29.42 14.21 -5.53
C ILE A 128 30.82 13.64 -5.26
N LYS A 129 31.17 12.50 -5.88
CA LYS A 129 32.51 11.90 -5.80
C LYS A 129 33.60 12.83 -6.33
N TRP A 130 33.35 13.48 -7.47
CA TRP A 130 34.29 14.45 -8.02
C TRP A 130 34.48 15.65 -7.07
N LEU A 131 33.39 16.16 -6.48
CA LEU A 131 33.45 17.24 -5.51
C LEU A 131 34.26 16.81 -4.29
N GLY A 132 33.98 15.65 -3.70
CA GLY A 132 34.75 15.10 -2.58
C GLY A 132 36.24 14.93 -2.89
N LYS A 133 36.59 14.49 -4.11
CA LYS A 133 37.98 14.47 -4.58
C LYS A 133 38.59 15.87 -4.61
N LEU A 134 37.90 16.84 -5.20
CA LEU A 134 38.36 18.23 -5.26
C LEU A 134 38.61 18.79 -3.84
N GLU A 135 37.71 18.53 -2.91
CA GLU A 135 37.86 18.95 -1.51
C GLU A 135 39.09 18.30 -0.85
N SER A 136 39.28 16.99 -1.05
CA SER A 136 40.46 16.28 -0.56
C SER A 136 41.75 16.83 -1.15
N ASP A 137 41.79 17.09 -2.46
CA ASP A 137 42.98 17.61 -3.15
C ASP A 137 43.35 19.01 -2.65
N VAL A 138 42.36 19.89 -2.45
CA VAL A 138 42.56 21.25 -1.92
C VAL A 138 42.97 21.22 -0.44
N ARG A 139 42.42 20.28 0.35
CA ARG A 139 42.81 20.05 1.75
C ARG A 139 44.24 19.56 1.88
N GLN A 140 44.62 18.53 1.12
CA GLN A 140 45.98 18.01 1.06
C GLN A 140 46.97 19.10 0.63
N LEU A 141 46.59 19.95 -0.33
CA LEU A 141 47.40 21.09 -0.72
C LEU A 141 47.62 22.06 0.47
N ALA A 142 46.57 22.46 1.18
CA ALA A 142 46.71 23.36 2.32
C ALA A 142 47.52 22.73 3.47
N ASP A 143 47.32 21.44 3.75
CA ASP A 143 48.08 20.71 4.77
C ASP A 143 49.57 20.61 4.38
N SER A 144 49.87 20.36 3.11
CA SER A 144 51.24 20.32 2.59
C SER A 144 51.94 21.68 2.68
N LEU A 145 51.23 22.78 2.38
CA LEU A 145 51.75 24.14 2.48
C LEU A 145 52.01 24.51 3.94
N LEU A 146 51.09 24.16 4.84
CA LEU A 146 51.26 24.36 6.27
C LEU A 146 52.50 23.61 6.79
N MET A 147 52.67 22.33 6.42
CA MET A 147 53.84 21.54 6.82
C MET A 147 55.14 22.08 6.23
N GLN A 148 55.15 22.52 4.97
CA GLN A 148 56.33 23.13 4.36
C GLN A 148 56.74 24.42 5.08
N ASN A 149 55.78 25.25 5.46
CA ASN A 149 56.03 26.49 6.19
C ASN A 149 56.45 26.23 7.65
N LEU A 150 55.92 25.20 8.32
CA LEU A 150 56.37 24.81 9.66
C LEU A 150 57.79 24.21 9.65
N GLN A 151 58.19 23.53 8.57
CA GLN A 151 59.55 22.99 8.39
C GLN A 151 60.57 24.07 7.98
N ARG A 152 60.12 25.11 7.27
CA ARG A 152 60.87 26.36 7.11
C ARG A 152 60.80 27.14 8.42
N GLY A 153 61.65 26.80 9.39
CA GLY A 153 61.86 27.63 10.58
C GLY A 153 62.04 29.12 10.21
N PRO A 154 61.82 30.06 11.15
CA PRO A 154 61.60 31.48 10.85
C PRO A 154 62.62 31.99 9.84
N THR A 155 62.15 32.42 8.68
CA THR A 155 62.98 33.05 7.65
C THR A 155 63.66 34.27 8.25
N PRO A 156 65.00 34.41 8.15
CA PRO A 156 65.70 35.56 8.69
C PRO A 156 65.41 36.77 7.80
N GLU A 157 64.56 37.68 8.27
CA GLU A 157 64.43 38.99 7.64
C GLU A 157 65.49 39.96 8.16
N THR A 158 66.40 40.33 7.25
CA THR A 158 67.16 41.61 7.16
C THR A 158 68.19 41.97 8.26
N PRO A 159 69.45 42.32 7.89
CA PRO A 159 70.46 42.74 8.85
C PRO A 159 70.30 44.23 9.24
N GLY A 160 70.05 44.50 10.52
CA GLY A 160 69.97 45.87 11.05
C GLY A 160 69.77 45.98 12.56
N VAL A 161 70.82 45.69 13.34
CA VAL A 161 71.19 46.35 14.62
C VAL A 161 70.21 46.28 15.83
N HIS A 162 70.47 45.24 16.65
CA HIS A 162 70.63 45.19 18.12
C HIS A 162 69.56 45.74 19.10
N THR A 163 68.97 44.81 19.89
CA THR A 163 69.13 44.58 21.36
C THR A 163 68.08 43.53 21.77
N GLY A 164 68.29 42.42 22.47
CA GLY A 164 69.45 41.71 23.02
C GLY A 164 68.94 40.43 23.76
N THR A 165 69.55 39.27 23.46
CA THR A 165 69.71 38.02 24.28
C THR A 165 68.48 37.23 24.83
N PRO A 166 68.63 35.92 25.14
CA PRO A 166 69.33 34.84 24.44
C PRO A 166 68.44 33.59 24.21
N HIS A 167 68.89 32.71 23.31
CA HIS A 167 68.35 31.37 23.07
C HIS A 167 68.12 30.53 24.35
N PRO A 168 67.21 29.54 24.26
CA PRO A 168 67.64 28.19 24.58
C PRO A 168 67.43 27.21 23.41
N ASP A 169 68.49 26.46 23.16
CA ASP A 169 68.54 25.03 22.85
C ASP A 169 67.83 24.47 21.62
N ARG A 170 68.65 24.35 20.57
CA ARG A 170 68.66 23.20 19.67
C ARG A 170 68.86 21.89 20.44
N VAL A 171 67.79 21.23 20.87
CA VAL A 171 67.65 19.75 20.87
C VAL A 171 66.16 19.41 20.88
N SER A 172 65.64 18.92 19.75
CA SER A 172 64.67 17.82 19.63
C SER A 172 64.42 17.58 18.15
N LEU A 173 65.28 16.77 17.55
CA LEU A 173 64.98 16.11 16.28
C LEU A 173 63.77 15.18 16.49
N GLY A 174 62.72 15.36 15.70
CA GLY A 174 61.87 14.23 15.31
C GLY A 174 60.46 14.11 15.90
N GLU A 175 59.86 15.17 16.46
CA GLU A 175 58.41 15.15 16.66
C GLU A 175 57.73 15.77 15.42
N THR A 176 57.26 14.91 14.52
CA THR A 176 56.30 15.29 13.47
C THR A 176 55.11 15.97 14.13
N ILE A 177 54.97 17.28 13.95
CA ILE A 177 53.76 18.02 14.34
C ILE A 177 52.59 17.37 13.63
N THR A 178 51.77 16.62 14.37
CA THR A 178 50.52 16.05 13.86
C THR A 178 49.49 17.16 13.79
N ILE A 179 49.22 17.66 12.58
CA ILE A 179 48.09 18.55 12.34
C ILE A 179 46.82 17.72 12.58
N LEU A 180 46.20 17.88 13.76
CA LEU A 180 45.00 17.12 14.14
C LEU A 180 43.76 17.53 13.34
N ARG A 181 43.73 18.74 12.77
CA ARG A 181 42.65 19.25 11.90
C ARG A 181 43.21 20.20 10.84
N SER A 182 42.84 19.96 9.58
CA SER A 182 43.23 20.83 8.46
C SER A 182 42.73 22.26 8.65
N PRO A 183 43.51 23.31 8.29
CA PRO A 183 43.05 24.71 8.36
C PRO A 183 41.81 24.97 7.47
N LEU A 184 41.56 24.12 6.47
CA LEU A 184 40.39 24.23 5.60
C LEU A 184 39.13 23.63 6.20
N ASP A 185 39.19 22.95 7.35
CA ASP A 185 38.00 22.41 8.03
C ASP A 185 36.94 23.53 8.21
N PRO A 186 35.70 23.37 7.67
CA PRO A 186 34.68 24.42 7.72
C PRO A 186 34.39 24.92 9.15
N ARG A 187 34.60 24.06 10.15
CA ARG A 187 34.37 24.36 11.57
C ARG A 187 35.41 25.31 12.16
N ILE A 188 36.53 25.56 11.47
CA ILE A 188 37.54 26.52 11.89
C ILE A 188 37.20 27.89 11.27
N PRO A 189 36.89 28.91 12.09
CA PRO A 189 36.63 30.27 11.60
C PRO A 189 37.84 30.84 10.87
N ILE A 190 37.60 31.61 9.82
CA ILE A 190 38.69 32.22 9.03
C ILE A 190 39.55 33.17 9.87
N ASP A 191 38.95 33.84 10.86
CA ASP A 191 39.65 34.74 11.78
C ASP A 191 40.71 34.01 12.63
N SER A 192 40.50 32.71 12.89
CA SER A 192 41.48 31.88 13.61
C SER A 192 42.74 31.61 12.78
N LEU A 193 42.73 31.94 11.49
CA LEU A 193 43.86 31.72 10.57
C LEU A 193 44.69 33.00 10.31
N GLN A 194 44.27 34.17 10.82
CA GLN A 194 44.89 35.47 10.53
C GLN A 194 46.33 35.65 11.09
N GLY A 195 46.84 34.67 11.85
CA GLY A 195 48.21 34.65 12.39
C GLY A 195 49.02 33.42 12.01
N MET A 196 48.58 32.63 11.02
CA MET A 196 49.34 31.45 10.57
C MET A 196 50.64 31.85 9.85
N PRO A 197 51.73 31.06 9.99
CA PRO A 197 52.98 31.28 9.30
C PRO A 197 52.83 30.93 7.81
N ASP A 198 52.13 31.76 7.05
CA ASP A 198 51.82 31.58 5.64
C ASP A 198 51.78 32.93 4.91
N ASP A 199 52.08 32.94 3.61
CA ASP A 199 52.07 34.16 2.78
C ASP A 199 50.65 34.62 2.38
N GLY A 200 49.63 34.05 3.01
CA GLY A 200 48.20 34.26 2.73
C GLY A 200 47.60 33.26 1.73
N THR A 201 48.40 32.32 1.22
CA THR A 201 47.94 31.25 0.31
C THR A 201 46.83 30.39 0.92
N ILE A 202 46.97 29.96 2.18
CA ILE A 202 45.98 29.13 2.88
C ILE A 202 44.68 29.93 3.09
N LEU A 203 44.76 31.24 3.34
CA LEU A 203 43.58 32.11 3.43
C LEU A 203 42.82 32.16 2.09
N VAL A 204 43.53 32.25 0.96
CA VAL A 204 42.92 32.20 -0.38
C VAL A 204 42.21 30.87 -0.64
N LEU A 205 42.84 29.75 -0.27
CA LEU A 205 42.21 28.43 -0.38
C LEU A 205 41.00 28.29 0.57
N LYS A 206 41.08 28.87 1.78
CA LYS A 206 39.98 28.90 2.75
C LYS A 206 38.78 29.68 2.22
N HIS A 207 38.99 30.85 1.63
CA HIS A 207 37.91 31.63 1.02
C HIS A 207 37.22 30.85 -0.10
N PHE A 208 37.99 30.23 -1.00
CA PHE A 208 37.41 29.38 -2.05
C PHE A 208 36.54 28.26 -1.47
N TYR A 209 37.03 27.59 -0.43
CA TYR A 209 36.32 26.48 0.20
C TYR A 209 35.06 26.93 0.94
N GLN A 210 35.11 28.09 1.63
CA GLN A 210 33.94 28.69 2.27
C GLN A 210 32.88 29.12 1.26
N ASP A 211 33.29 29.72 0.13
CA ASP A 211 32.37 30.09 -0.95
C ASP A 211 31.65 28.85 -1.51
N LEU A 212 32.41 27.77 -1.70
CA LEU A 212 31.88 26.49 -2.19
C LEU A 212 30.82 25.92 -1.24
N CYS A 213 31.10 25.90 0.07
CA CYS A 213 30.14 25.43 1.07
C CYS A 213 28.91 26.35 1.17
N ALA A 214 29.11 27.67 1.18
CA ALA A 214 28.04 28.65 1.26
C ALA A 214 27.11 28.60 0.04
N ASP A 215 27.63 28.33 -1.16
CA ASP A 215 26.82 28.06 -2.35
C ASP A 215 25.94 26.83 -2.17
N SER A 216 26.49 25.71 -1.66
CA SER A 216 25.74 24.47 -1.46
C SER A 216 24.67 24.61 -0.36
N VAL A 217 24.94 25.35 0.73
CA VAL A 217 23.91 25.70 1.73
C VAL A 217 22.80 26.54 1.10
N ARG A 218 23.14 27.58 0.33
CA ARG A 218 22.14 28.38 -0.40
C ARG A 218 21.29 27.55 -1.35
N ARG A 219 21.90 26.59 -2.04
CA ARG A 219 21.18 25.62 -2.89
C ARG A 219 20.22 24.77 -2.06
N LEU A 220 20.68 24.19 -0.96
CA LEU A 220 19.84 23.37 -0.08
C LEU A 220 18.63 24.16 0.42
N TYR A 221 18.82 25.42 0.85
CA TYR A 221 17.71 26.29 1.26
C TYR A 221 16.80 26.72 0.12
N SER A 222 17.28 26.72 -1.13
CA SER A 222 16.41 26.92 -2.29
C SER A 222 15.50 25.71 -2.57
N ILE A 223 15.99 24.50 -2.27
CA ILE A 223 15.22 23.24 -2.40
C ILE A 223 14.26 23.10 -1.22
N VAL A 224 14.74 23.29 0.01
CA VAL A 224 13.99 23.14 1.27
C VAL A 224 14.23 24.34 2.20
N PRO A 225 13.45 25.43 2.03
CA PRO A 225 13.61 26.64 2.83
C PRO A 225 13.36 26.43 4.34
N ASP A 226 12.57 25.43 4.71
CA ASP A 226 12.22 25.13 6.11
C ASP A 226 13.42 24.69 6.98
N LEU A 227 14.55 24.33 6.36
CA LEU A 227 15.79 24.00 7.07
C LEU A 227 16.55 25.22 7.58
N ASP A 228 16.27 26.43 7.07
CA ASP A 228 16.89 27.66 7.57
C ASP A 228 16.30 27.98 8.95
N ASP A 229 17.06 27.65 9.99
CA ASP A 229 16.80 28.01 11.38
C ASP A 229 17.81 29.01 11.93
N SER A 230 18.53 29.70 11.04
CA SER A 230 19.42 30.79 11.41
C SER A 230 18.66 31.84 12.23
N ARG A 231 19.21 32.25 13.37
CA ARG A 231 18.61 33.31 14.17
C ARG A 231 18.71 34.61 13.37
N LYS A 232 17.61 35.04 12.73
CA LYS A 232 17.52 36.40 12.17
C LYS A 232 17.72 37.40 13.31
N GLN A 233 18.93 37.93 13.43
CA GLN A 233 19.19 39.17 14.16
C GLN A 233 18.25 40.22 13.56
N THR A 234 17.34 40.70 14.38
CA THR A 234 16.14 41.44 13.96
C THR A 234 16.51 42.90 13.70
N ASP A 235 17.40 43.17 12.74
CA ASP A 235 17.89 44.53 12.47
C ASP A 235 17.52 45.06 11.08
N SER A 236 16.39 44.61 10.50
CA SER A 236 15.82 45.26 9.30
C SER A 236 14.33 45.58 9.47
N PRO A 237 13.87 46.85 9.31
CA PRO A 237 12.48 47.23 9.55
C PRO A 237 11.48 46.81 8.44
N HIS A 238 11.89 46.02 7.44
CA HIS A 238 11.14 45.91 6.18
C HIS A 238 10.88 44.50 5.60
N GLN A 239 11.02 43.42 6.36
CA GLN A 239 10.44 42.12 5.96
C GLN A 239 9.31 41.71 6.91
N LYS A 240 8.08 42.01 6.50
CA LYS A 240 6.84 41.58 7.18
C LYS A 240 6.37 40.17 6.78
N ASP A 241 7.19 39.40 6.08
CA ASP A 241 6.96 37.96 5.88
C ASP A 241 7.92 37.19 6.80
N GLN A 242 7.67 37.28 8.11
CA GLN A 242 8.18 36.26 9.03
C GLN A 242 7.43 34.98 8.69
N THR A 243 8.13 34.02 8.06
CA THR A 243 7.73 32.62 8.01
C THR A 243 7.51 32.18 9.46
N THR A 244 6.26 32.22 9.90
CA THR A 244 5.86 31.70 11.20
C THR A 244 6.15 30.21 11.15
N VAL A 245 6.97 29.71 12.07
CA VAL A 245 7.28 28.28 12.18
C VAL A 245 5.95 27.56 12.37
N ASP A 246 5.53 26.82 11.36
CA ASP A 246 4.33 26.01 11.39
C ASP A 246 4.71 24.54 11.61
N ASN A 247 3.73 23.70 11.94
CA ASN A 247 3.99 22.27 12.17
C ASN A 247 4.63 21.59 10.94
N GLY A 248 4.44 22.13 9.73
CA GLY A 248 5.09 21.63 8.50
C GLY A 248 6.61 21.84 8.53
N THR A 249 7.06 23.02 8.96
CA THR A 249 8.48 23.31 9.20
C THR A 249 9.09 22.35 10.23
N ASP A 250 8.39 22.09 11.34
CA ASP A 250 8.90 21.17 12.37
C ASP A 250 9.03 19.73 11.85
N ILE A 251 8.10 19.28 11.00
CA ILE A 251 8.19 17.96 10.36
C ILE A 251 9.38 17.88 9.42
N ILE A 252 9.61 18.89 8.56
CA ILE A 252 10.76 18.89 7.64
C ILE A 252 12.09 18.86 8.41
N ARG A 253 12.19 19.66 9.47
CA ARG A 253 13.40 19.69 10.31
C ARG A 253 13.59 18.38 11.06
N ALA A 254 12.52 17.75 11.55
CA ALA A 254 12.60 16.41 12.15
C ALA A 254 12.99 15.34 11.13
N TRP A 255 12.47 15.43 9.92
CA TRP A 255 12.79 14.53 8.81
C TRP A 255 14.27 14.60 8.43
N PHE A 256 14.84 15.81 8.32
CA PHE A 256 16.28 15.99 8.12
C PHE A 256 17.10 15.39 9.26
N ARG A 257 16.71 15.61 10.52
CA ARG A 257 17.40 15.04 11.68
C ARG A 257 17.38 13.51 11.68
N ILE A 258 16.27 12.89 11.30
CA ILE A 258 16.14 11.43 11.18
C ILE A 258 17.06 10.90 10.08
N MET A 259 17.13 11.57 8.92
CA MET A 259 18.07 11.21 7.87
C MET A 259 19.52 11.31 8.38
N VAL A 260 19.91 12.41 9.04
CA VAL A 260 21.25 12.56 9.61
C VAL A 260 21.55 11.44 10.61
N LEU A 261 20.59 11.09 11.49
CA LEU A 261 20.77 10.02 12.47
C LEU A 261 21.06 8.66 11.83
N ASN A 262 20.37 8.31 10.74
CA ASN A 262 20.44 6.97 10.14
C ASN A 262 21.51 6.82 9.05
N ASP A 263 21.78 7.89 8.28
CA ASP A 263 22.61 7.80 7.08
C ASP A 263 24.02 8.40 7.27
N SER A 264 24.30 9.05 8.41
CA SER A 264 25.58 9.73 8.63
C SER A 264 26.62 8.88 9.35
N GLU A 265 27.89 9.08 9.01
CA GLU A 265 29.02 8.49 9.71
C GLU A 265 29.19 9.05 11.14
N ALA A 266 29.93 8.32 11.99
CA ALA A 266 30.16 8.68 13.39
C ALA A 266 30.72 10.11 13.58
N SER A 267 31.60 10.58 12.68
CA SER A 267 32.20 11.92 12.76
C SER A 267 31.20 13.04 12.47
N ILE A 268 30.25 12.79 11.56
CA ILE A 268 29.16 13.71 11.21
C ILE A 268 28.13 13.72 12.35
N LEU A 269 27.82 12.57 12.93
CA LEU A 269 26.92 12.46 14.09
C LEU A 269 27.49 13.17 15.33
N GLU A 270 28.80 13.07 15.57
CA GLU A 270 29.48 13.81 16.64
C GLU A 270 29.34 15.32 16.45
N HIS A 271 29.49 15.80 15.22
CA HIS A 271 29.26 17.21 14.87
C HIS A 271 27.79 17.60 15.05
N ALA A 272 26.85 16.82 14.52
CA ALA A 272 25.42 17.04 14.64
C ALA A 272 24.92 17.08 16.10
N THR A 273 25.52 16.29 16.98
CA THR A 273 25.19 16.28 18.41
C THR A 273 25.68 17.54 19.13
N ARG A 274 26.79 18.15 18.65
CA ARG A 274 27.36 19.38 19.22
C ARG A 274 26.73 20.65 18.66
N SER A 275 26.14 20.60 17.47
CA SER A 275 25.49 21.74 16.83
C SER A 275 24.19 22.14 17.52
N LYS A 276 23.99 23.45 17.69
CA LYS A 276 22.83 24.00 18.41
C LYS A 276 21.57 24.08 17.55
N CYS A 277 21.72 24.13 16.23
CA CYS A 277 20.64 24.21 15.25
C CYS A 277 21.09 23.59 13.92
N ILE A 278 20.19 23.54 12.92
CA ILE A 278 20.47 22.97 11.61
C ILE A 278 21.45 23.86 10.83
N ASP A 279 21.26 25.18 10.84
CA ASP A 279 22.17 26.14 10.19
C ASP A 279 23.61 26.02 10.72
N ASP A 280 23.80 26.04 12.04
CA ASP A 280 25.11 25.84 12.70
C ASP A 280 25.79 24.53 12.23
N PHE A 281 25.01 23.47 12.05
CA PHE A 281 25.51 22.20 11.56
C PHE A 281 25.94 22.27 10.10
N LEU A 282 25.07 22.77 9.22
CA LEU A 282 25.31 22.89 7.78
C LEU A 282 26.52 23.78 7.48
N MET A 283 26.69 24.87 8.23
CA MET A 283 27.86 25.77 8.11
C MET A 283 29.18 25.09 8.51
N GLY A 284 29.12 24.02 9.30
CA GLY A 284 30.27 23.18 9.66
C GLY A 284 30.50 21.97 8.75
N CYS A 285 29.65 21.76 7.74
CA CYS A 285 29.72 20.62 6.82
C CYS A 285 30.61 20.90 5.60
N GLN A 286 31.09 19.81 4.98
CA GLN A 286 31.84 19.85 3.72
C GLN A 286 30.87 19.98 2.53
N ALA A 287 31.34 20.53 1.41
CA ALA A 287 30.51 20.76 0.24
C ALA A 287 29.98 19.46 -0.37
N SER A 288 30.78 18.38 -0.40
CA SER A 288 30.31 17.07 -0.87
C SER A 288 29.11 16.55 -0.06
N LEU A 289 29.19 16.61 1.27
CA LEU A 289 28.11 16.22 2.18
C LEU A 289 26.86 17.11 2.00
N LEU A 290 27.04 18.41 1.79
CA LEU A 290 25.92 19.33 1.52
C LEU A 290 25.21 19.01 0.19
N GLU A 291 25.94 18.57 -0.83
CA GLU A 291 25.36 18.11 -2.09
C GLU A 291 24.63 16.76 -1.94
N GLU A 292 25.06 15.86 -1.04
CA GLU A 292 24.29 14.66 -0.70
C GLU A 292 22.94 14.99 -0.08
N TYR A 293 22.90 16.00 0.82
CA TYR A 293 21.64 16.47 1.38
C TYR A 293 20.73 17.13 0.33
N CYS A 294 21.32 17.81 -0.67
CA CYS A 294 20.54 18.30 -1.81
C CYS A 294 19.96 17.13 -2.64
N ASP A 295 20.76 16.09 -2.96
CA ASP A 295 20.30 14.87 -3.67
C ASP A 295 19.12 14.21 -2.95
N TYR A 296 19.22 14.12 -1.62
CA TYR A 296 18.20 13.52 -0.77
C TYR A 296 16.84 14.20 -0.95
N PHE A 297 16.78 15.52 -0.85
CA PHE A 297 15.51 16.25 -0.96
C PHE A 297 15.02 16.40 -2.40
N GLU A 298 15.91 16.50 -3.39
CA GLU A 298 15.53 16.44 -4.81
C GLU A 298 14.91 15.07 -5.15
N LYS A 299 15.26 14.02 -4.41
CA LYS A 299 14.76 12.65 -4.59
C LYS A 299 13.95 12.18 -3.39
N ALA A 300 13.23 13.11 -2.76
CA ALA A 300 12.35 12.88 -1.62
C ALA A 300 11.30 11.77 -1.82
N TRP A 301 10.99 11.40 -3.06
CA TRP A 301 10.09 10.31 -3.42
C TRP A 301 10.72 8.91 -3.26
N ARG A 302 12.04 8.80 -3.03
CA ARG A 302 12.72 7.51 -2.81
C ARG A 302 12.17 6.82 -1.55
N PRO A 303 12.05 5.48 -1.55
CA PRO A 303 11.46 4.74 -0.43
C PRO A 303 12.03 5.08 0.96
N HIS A 304 13.36 5.16 1.11
CA HIS A 304 14.00 5.50 2.40
C HIS A 304 13.68 6.93 2.86
N ALA A 305 13.65 7.90 1.93
CA ALA A 305 13.33 9.28 2.26
C ALA A 305 11.89 9.39 2.78
N VAL A 306 10.97 8.73 2.09
CA VAL A 306 9.56 8.64 2.47
C VAL A 306 9.36 7.90 3.81
N GLN A 307 10.14 6.86 4.09
CA GLN A 307 10.14 6.19 5.39
C GLN A 307 10.58 7.11 6.53
N TYR A 308 11.62 7.94 6.33
CA TYR A 308 12.02 8.93 7.34
C TYR A 308 10.96 10.02 7.53
N LEU A 309 10.26 10.41 6.45
CA LEU A 309 9.14 11.35 6.54
C LEU A 309 7.99 10.75 7.37
N ARG A 310 7.66 9.48 7.15
CA ARG A 310 6.68 8.73 7.96
C ARG A 310 7.06 8.80 9.44
N VAL A 311 8.31 8.51 9.78
CA VAL A 311 8.79 8.57 11.19
C VAL A 311 8.65 9.97 11.76
N ALA A 312 9.01 11.01 11.01
CA ALA A 312 8.87 12.40 11.43
C ALA A 312 7.40 12.77 11.72
N ILE A 313 6.48 12.35 10.86
CA ILE A 313 5.04 12.62 11.01
C ILE A 313 4.45 11.85 12.19
N CYS A 314 4.74 10.56 12.31
CA CYS A 314 4.25 9.75 13.42
C CYS A 314 4.75 10.29 14.77
N ALA A 315 6.02 10.72 14.85
CA ALA A 315 6.57 11.28 16.08
C ALA A 315 5.82 12.55 16.54
N GLN A 316 5.37 13.39 15.60
CA GLN A 316 4.66 14.63 15.90
C GLN A 316 3.25 14.41 16.47
N THR A 317 2.60 13.30 16.13
CA THR A 317 1.23 13.00 16.60
C THR A 317 1.21 12.24 17.92
N LEU A 318 2.35 11.71 18.35
CA LEU A 318 2.52 10.96 19.59
C LEU A 318 2.75 11.94 20.74
N ALA A 319 1.67 12.58 21.19
CA ALA A 319 1.68 13.40 22.39
C ALA A 319 1.92 12.52 23.63
N GLY A 320 3.17 12.39 24.06
CA GLY A 320 3.52 11.88 25.40
C GLY A 320 3.60 10.37 25.61
N GLY A 321 3.83 9.56 24.56
CA GLY A 321 4.20 8.15 24.74
C GLY A 321 5.67 7.98 25.17
N ASP A 322 6.01 6.85 25.80
CA ASP A 322 7.38 6.41 26.17
C ASP A 322 8.25 6.09 24.94
N ILE A 323 8.23 6.95 23.92
CA ILE A 323 9.13 6.83 22.77
C ILE A 323 10.46 7.36 23.23
N LYS A 324 11.47 6.50 23.21
CA LYS A 324 12.85 6.93 23.46
C LYS A 324 13.21 7.98 22.40
N THR A 325 13.67 9.14 22.86
CA THR A 325 14.05 10.24 21.99
C THR A 325 15.53 10.56 22.13
N ILE A 326 16.10 11.13 21.07
CA ILE A 326 17.47 11.64 21.03
C ILE A 326 17.41 13.12 20.62
N GLN A 327 18.30 13.91 21.22
CA GLN A 327 18.49 15.30 20.84
C GLN A 327 19.59 15.39 19.77
N LEU A 328 19.27 16.00 18.63
CA LEU A 328 20.18 16.17 17.48
C LEU A 328 19.86 17.49 16.77
N LEU A 329 20.89 18.27 16.39
CA LEU A 329 20.71 19.56 15.70
C LEU A 329 19.73 20.50 16.44
N GLY A 330 19.82 20.57 17.77
CA GLY A 330 18.95 21.37 18.62
C GLY A 330 17.49 20.90 18.77
N GLY A 331 17.08 19.83 18.09
CA GLY A 331 15.71 19.29 18.15
C GLY A 331 15.65 17.87 18.68
N THR A 332 14.44 17.37 18.94
CA THR A 332 14.20 16.03 19.47
C THR A 332 13.60 15.14 18.40
N ILE A 333 14.13 13.92 18.22
CA ILE A 333 13.62 12.91 17.28
C ILE A 333 13.48 11.54 17.97
N PRO A 334 12.62 10.64 17.49
CA PRO A 334 12.54 9.28 18.02
C PRO A 334 13.83 8.50 17.74
N SER A 335 14.27 7.66 18.69
CA SER A 335 15.41 6.76 18.53
C SER A 335 15.02 5.40 17.95
N THR A 336 13.73 5.07 17.93
CA THR A 336 13.19 3.81 17.42
C THR A 336 11.92 4.05 16.61
N THR A 337 11.67 3.19 15.62
CA THR A 337 10.45 3.20 14.82
C THR A 337 9.36 2.26 15.34
N GLU A 338 9.69 1.46 16.37
CA GLU A 338 8.75 0.55 17.03
C GLU A 338 7.55 1.31 17.60
N GLY A 339 6.35 0.80 17.33
CA GLY A 339 5.09 1.38 17.81
C GLY A 339 4.56 2.58 17.01
N LEU A 340 5.31 3.09 16.02
CA LEU A 340 4.82 4.15 15.14
C LEU A 340 3.74 3.61 14.18
N LYS A 341 2.55 4.21 14.20
CA LYS A 341 1.43 3.86 13.31
C LYS A 341 0.94 5.07 12.51
N MET A 342 0.50 4.85 11.27
CA MET A 342 -0.11 5.89 10.45
C MET A 342 -1.59 6.06 10.81
N THR A 343 -1.84 6.76 11.91
CA THR A 343 -3.21 7.12 12.35
C THR A 343 -3.79 8.23 11.47
N LYS A 344 -5.11 8.48 11.55
CA LYS A 344 -5.75 9.59 10.82
C LYS A 344 -5.02 10.94 10.96
N PRO A 345 -4.61 11.40 12.16
CA PRO A 345 -3.82 12.62 12.30
C PRO A 345 -2.52 12.63 11.48
N CYS A 346 -1.83 11.49 11.36
CA CYS A 346 -0.65 11.36 10.52
C CYS A 346 -1.00 11.56 9.04
N TRP A 347 -2.07 10.92 8.58
CA TRP A 347 -2.58 11.08 7.21
C TRP A 347 -3.06 12.51 6.93
N ASP A 348 -3.70 13.18 7.89
CA ASP A 348 -4.13 14.58 7.77
C ASP A 348 -2.91 15.52 7.61
N ILE A 349 -1.84 15.28 8.37
CA ILE A 349 -0.56 16.01 8.23
C ILE A 349 0.02 15.81 6.83
N LEU A 350 0.08 14.56 6.37
CA LEU A 350 0.65 14.19 5.08
C LEU A 350 -0.14 14.80 3.91
N TYR A 351 -1.48 14.69 3.96
CA TYR A 351 -2.39 15.29 2.98
C TYR A 351 -2.27 16.83 2.95
N ARG A 352 -2.16 17.46 4.12
CA ARG A 352 -2.07 18.92 4.25
C ARG A 352 -0.74 19.48 3.77
N TRP A 353 0.37 18.89 4.21
CA TRP A 353 1.70 19.49 4.05
C TRP A 353 2.48 18.93 2.88
N PHE A 354 2.28 17.66 2.51
CA PHE A 354 3.08 16.97 1.49
C PHE A 354 2.27 16.28 0.39
N PRO A 355 1.17 16.87 -0.12
CA PRO A 355 0.26 16.22 -1.07
C PRO A 355 0.94 15.67 -2.34
N THR A 356 2.07 16.26 -2.74
CA THR A 356 2.81 15.86 -3.94
C THR A 356 3.60 14.57 -3.76
N LEU A 357 4.04 14.25 -2.53
CA LEU A 357 4.80 13.02 -2.24
C LEU A 357 3.91 11.77 -2.18
N LEU A 358 2.66 11.85 -2.64
CA LEU A 358 1.64 10.83 -2.47
C LEU A 358 1.16 10.36 -3.82
N THR A 359 1.87 9.38 -4.30
CA THR A 359 1.60 8.69 -5.55
C THR A 359 1.48 7.21 -5.27
N PRO A 360 0.90 6.42 -6.20
CA PRO A 360 0.80 4.98 -6.04
C PRO A 360 2.13 4.32 -5.63
N TRP A 361 3.23 4.85 -6.16
CA TRP A 361 4.61 4.43 -5.89
C TRP A 361 5.10 4.72 -4.47
N THR A 362 4.81 5.91 -3.96
CA THR A 362 5.30 6.35 -2.63
C THR A 362 4.40 5.84 -1.51
N LEU A 363 3.11 5.62 -1.77
CA LEU A 363 2.14 5.15 -0.79
C LEU A 363 2.55 3.83 -0.13
N ALA A 364 3.09 2.90 -0.92
CA ALA A 364 3.64 1.64 -0.43
C ALA A 364 4.78 1.84 0.57
N SER A 365 5.67 2.80 0.30
CA SER A 365 6.80 3.12 1.19
C SER A 365 6.39 3.89 2.45
N ILE A 366 5.27 4.62 2.42
CA ILE A 366 4.69 5.31 3.59
C ILE A 366 4.02 4.31 4.53
N CYS A 367 3.37 3.28 3.97
CA CYS A 367 2.73 2.24 4.74
C CYS A 367 3.81 1.27 5.27
N SER A 368 3.91 1.13 6.59
CA SER A 368 4.86 0.16 7.17
C SER A 368 4.34 -1.27 7.16
N ASN A 369 3.03 -1.44 7.01
CA ASN A 369 2.31 -2.71 7.06
C ASN A 369 0.96 -2.57 6.31
N PHE A 370 0.24 -3.69 6.22
CA PHE A 370 -1.07 -3.72 5.58
C PHE A 370 -2.17 -2.95 6.36
N GLU A 371 -1.99 -2.76 7.68
CA GLU A 371 -2.93 -2.00 8.53
C GLU A 371 -2.90 -0.50 8.18
N ASP A 372 -1.71 0.07 7.98
CA ASP A 372 -1.52 1.45 7.50
C ASP A 372 -2.21 1.64 6.14
N TYR A 373 -2.05 0.66 5.23
CA TYR A 373 -2.68 0.68 3.89
C TYR A 373 -4.20 0.57 3.95
N THR A 374 -4.72 -0.33 4.78
CA THR A 374 -6.17 -0.49 5.00
C THR A 374 -6.78 0.80 5.58
N THR A 375 -6.07 1.44 6.52
CA THR A 375 -6.51 2.69 7.14
C THR A 375 -6.67 3.79 6.10
N ILE A 376 -5.69 3.97 5.20
CA ILE A 376 -5.82 4.99 4.16
C ILE A 376 -6.94 4.66 3.16
N CYS A 377 -7.11 3.40 2.75
CA CYS A 377 -8.23 3.00 1.90
C CYS A 377 -9.60 3.31 2.55
N LYS A 378 -9.76 3.05 3.86
CA LYS A 378 -10.98 3.41 4.60
C LYS A 378 -11.20 4.92 4.63
N LEU A 379 -10.17 5.71 4.91
CA LEU A 379 -10.26 7.18 4.91
C LEU A 379 -10.63 7.74 3.52
N LEU A 380 -10.13 7.13 2.44
CA LEU A 380 -10.51 7.44 1.06
C LEU A 380 -11.97 7.10 0.78
N MET A 381 -12.44 5.93 1.22
CA MET A 381 -13.84 5.53 1.08
C MET A 381 -14.80 6.36 1.94
N LEU A 382 -14.33 7.01 3.00
CA LEU A 382 -15.07 8.05 3.74
C LEU A 382 -15.05 9.42 3.05
N ARG A 383 -14.39 9.54 1.89
CA ARG A 383 -14.26 10.76 1.09
C ARG A 383 -13.56 11.93 1.80
N LEU A 384 -12.61 11.63 2.69
CA LEU A 384 -11.87 12.66 3.43
C LEU A 384 -10.69 13.27 2.65
N TYR A 385 -10.23 12.61 1.58
CA TYR A 385 -9.03 13.01 0.81
C TYR A 385 -9.29 13.06 -0.71
N ASN A 386 -10.33 13.77 -1.11
CA ASN A 386 -10.84 13.70 -2.49
C ASN A 386 -9.99 14.42 -3.54
N ASP A 387 -9.22 15.46 -3.17
CA ASP A 387 -8.62 16.36 -4.15
C ASP A 387 -7.41 15.74 -4.86
N HIS A 388 -6.74 14.79 -4.20
CA HIS A 388 -5.47 14.22 -4.65
C HIS A 388 -5.44 12.69 -4.67
N TRP A 389 -6.16 12.02 -3.77
CA TRP A 389 -6.00 10.59 -3.54
C TRP A 389 -7.21 9.75 -3.96
N TYR A 390 -8.39 10.36 -4.09
CA TYR A 390 -9.60 9.64 -4.46
C TYR A 390 -9.72 9.53 -5.99
N ASP A 391 -9.63 8.30 -6.49
CA ASP A 391 -10.00 7.98 -7.87
C ASP A 391 -11.43 7.40 -7.90
N PRO A 392 -12.42 8.12 -8.46
CA PRO A 392 -13.78 7.60 -8.60
C PRO A 392 -13.89 6.36 -9.50
N ALA A 393 -12.92 6.13 -10.39
CA ALA A 393 -12.87 4.96 -11.27
C ALA A 393 -12.17 3.76 -10.61
N SER A 394 -11.64 3.93 -9.39
CA SER A 394 -10.96 2.85 -8.67
C SER A 394 -11.94 1.74 -8.28
N ILE A 395 -11.46 0.50 -8.38
CA ILE A 395 -12.17 -0.71 -7.90
C ILE A 395 -12.51 -0.64 -6.39
N LEU A 396 -11.78 0.16 -5.61
CA LEU A 396 -12.11 0.44 -4.21
C LEU A 396 -13.52 1.00 -4.05
N SER A 397 -13.93 1.91 -4.96
CA SER A 397 -15.25 2.55 -4.94
C SER A 397 -16.38 1.57 -5.23
N GLU A 398 -16.09 0.51 -6.00
CA GLU A 398 -17.04 -0.55 -6.31
C GLU A 398 -17.27 -1.49 -5.12
N CYS A 399 -16.25 -1.67 -4.26
CA CYS A 399 -16.26 -2.55 -3.10
C CYS A 399 -16.14 -1.82 -1.75
N SER A 400 -16.71 -0.61 -1.64
CA SER A 400 -16.62 0.25 -0.45
C SER A 400 -16.94 -0.47 0.87
N THR A 401 -18.01 -1.26 0.93
CA THR A 401 -18.35 -2.03 2.15
C THR A 401 -17.28 -3.07 2.48
N GLY A 402 -16.68 -3.72 1.47
CA GLY A 402 -15.57 -4.67 1.68
C GLY A 402 -14.34 -3.96 2.24
N VAL A 403 -14.02 -2.79 1.71
CA VAL A 403 -12.91 -1.95 2.20
C VAL A 403 -13.11 -1.53 3.66
N TYR A 404 -14.34 -1.14 4.04
CA TYR A 404 -14.68 -0.87 5.43
C TYR A 404 -14.44 -2.06 6.37
N MET A 405 -14.54 -3.28 5.85
CA MET A 405 -14.32 -4.53 6.58
C MET A 405 -12.92 -5.12 6.36
N GLY A 406 -11.99 -4.38 5.76
CA GLY A 406 -10.58 -4.78 5.62
C GLY A 406 -10.23 -5.55 4.35
N PHE A 407 -11.20 -5.81 3.45
CA PHE A 407 -10.93 -6.39 2.13
C PHE A 407 -10.60 -5.30 1.11
N ILE A 408 -9.36 -5.27 0.63
CA ILE A 408 -8.88 -4.29 -0.33
C ILE A 408 -8.86 -4.92 -1.73
N PRO A 409 -9.81 -4.60 -2.64
CA PRO A 409 -9.79 -5.13 -4.01
C PRO A 409 -8.65 -4.52 -4.81
N THR A 410 -8.00 -5.33 -5.65
CA THR A 410 -6.81 -4.93 -6.44
C THR A 410 -7.06 -4.98 -7.94
N SER A 411 -7.81 -5.96 -8.42
CA SER A 411 -8.21 -6.09 -9.83
C SER A 411 -9.46 -6.97 -9.97
N LYS A 412 -10.16 -6.82 -11.09
CA LYS A 412 -11.26 -7.72 -11.48
C LYS A 412 -11.19 -8.01 -12.97
N GLY A 413 -11.69 -9.17 -13.38
CA GLY A 413 -12.05 -9.48 -14.76
C GLY A 413 -13.55 -9.63 -14.86
N ASP A 414 -14.23 -8.63 -15.42
CA ASP A 414 -15.65 -8.69 -15.76
C ASP A 414 -15.80 -9.05 -17.24
N PHE A 415 -16.24 -10.28 -17.48
CA PHE A 415 -16.42 -10.84 -18.82
C PHE A 415 -17.90 -11.03 -19.17
N SER A 416 -18.81 -10.43 -18.39
CA SER A 416 -20.27 -10.56 -18.56
C SER A 416 -20.73 -10.13 -19.97
N SER A 417 -20.00 -9.22 -20.61
CA SER A 417 -20.31 -8.69 -21.94
C SER A 417 -19.48 -9.31 -23.08
N SER A 418 -18.52 -10.18 -22.79
CA SER A 418 -17.58 -10.74 -23.77
C SER A 418 -17.84 -12.20 -24.14
N GLY A 419 -18.70 -12.89 -23.39
CA GLY A 419 -19.07 -14.28 -23.64
C GLY A 419 -20.02 -14.46 -24.82
N GLY A 420 -19.99 -15.67 -25.40
CA GLY A 420 -20.98 -16.13 -26.37
C GLY A 420 -20.46 -16.32 -27.79
N LEU A 421 -21.38 -16.71 -28.68
CA LEU A 421 -21.13 -16.93 -30.10
C LEU A 421 -21.28 -15.60 -30.86
N ARG A 422 -20.27 -15.25 -31.66
CA ARG A 422 -20.25 -14.04 -32.50
C ARG A 422 -19.68 -14.37 -33.87
N GLN A 423 -20.08 -13.59 -34.87
CA GLN A 423 -19.47 -13.63 -36.19
C GLN A 423 -18.46 -12.47 -36.30
N GLU A 424 -17.18 -12.79 -36.43
CA GLU A 424 -16.08 -11.84 -36.59
C GLU A 424 -15.54 -11.94 -38.02
N GLY A 425 -16.04 -11.08 -38.92
CA GLY A 425 -15.72 -11.17 -40.34
C GLY A 425 -16.33 -12.42 -40.99
N GLN A 426 -15.48 -13.29 -41.54
CA GLN A 426 -15.91 -14.57 -42.14
C GLN A 426 -15.92 -15.73 -41.14
N LEU A 427 -15.42 -15.53 -39.92
CA LEU A 427 -15.29 -16.58 -38.91
C LEU A 427 -16.43 -16.50 -37.88
N TRP A 428 -16.92 -17.65 -37.47
CA TRP A 428 -17.68 -17.82 -36.24
C TRP A 428 -16.71 -18.01 -35.09
N VAL A 429 -16.88 -17.23 -34.02
CA VAL A 429 -16.04 -17.27 -32.82
C VAL A 429 -16.92 -17.50 -31.60
N GLN A 430 -16.61 -18.53 -30.82
CA GLN A 430 -17.23 -18.76 -29.51
C GLN A 430 -16.21 -18.45 -28.42
N ARG A 431 -16.55 -17.51 -27.53
CA ARG A 431 -15.73 -17.15 -26.37
C ARG A 431 -16.40 -17.60 -25.08
N GLU A 432 -15.60 -18.23 -24.23
CA GLU A 432 -15.95 -18.68 -22.89
C GLU A 432 -15.04 -17.97 -21.90
N SER A 433 -15.62 -17.33 -20.88
CA SER A 433 -14.85 -16.64 -19.86
C SER A 433 -15.52 -16.72 -18.49
N ARG A 434 -14.69 -16.79 -17.46
CA ARG A 434 -15.06 -16.77 -16.05
C ARG A 434 -14.66 -15.43 -15.45
N ASN A 435 -15.54 -14.84 -14.64
CA ASN A 435 -15.17 -13.64 -13.92
C ASN A 435 -14.17 -13.96 -12.81
N TYR A 436 -13.37 -12.98 -12.44
CA TYR A 436 -12.51 -13.07 -11.27
C TYR A 436 -12.42 -11.75 -10.50
N LEU A 437 -12.11 -11.84 -9.21
CA LEU A 437 -11.84 -10.73 -8.32
C LEU A 437 -10.57 -11.04 -7.52
N CYS A 438 -9.60 -10.12 -7.57
CA CYS A 438 -8.40 -10.17 -6.75
C CYS A 438 -8.51 -9.16 -5.60
N GLY A 439 -8.03 -9.53 -4.42
CA GLY A 439 -8.01 -8.64 -3.26
C GLY A 439 -7.06 -9.10 -2.17
N GLN A 440 -6.95 -8.29 -1.13
CA GLN A 440 -6.02 -8.49 -0.03
C GLN A 440 -6.71 -8.27 1.32
N MET A 441 -6.30 -9.03 2.33
CA MET A 441 -6.71 -8.83 3.73
C MET A 441 -5.54 -9.10 4.67
N ALA A 442 -5.54 -8.46 5.84
CA ALA A 442 -4.47 -8.60 6.83
C ALA A 442 -4.37 -10.04 7.37
N ILE A 443 -3.16 -10.59 7.49
CA ILE A 443 -2.95 -11.92 8.10
C ILE A 443 -3.35 -11.91 9.58
N GLY A 444 -3.07 -10.82 10.29
CA GLY A 444 -3.34 -10.68 11.73
C GLY A 444 -4.79 -10.36 12.10
N ASP A 445 -5.69 -10.12 11.15
CA ASP A 445 -7.10 -9.82 11.43
C ASP A 445 -7.92 -11.13 11.56
N PRO A 446 -8.57 -11.40 12.71
CA PRO A 446 -9.42 -12.58 12.89
C PRO A 446 -10.53 -12.71 11.84
N LEU A 447 -11.03 -11.58 11.31
CA LEU A 447 -12.06 -11.60 10.27
C LEU A 447 -11.53 -12.22 8.97
N THR A 448 -10.24 -12.08 8.67
CA THR A 448 -9.61 -12.66 7.47
C THR A 448 -9.69 -14.18 7.48
N GLN A 449 -9.40 -14.80 8.63
CA GLN A 449 -9.48 -16.26 8.76
C GLN A 449 -10.92 -16.75 8.63
N ALA A 450 -11.87 -16.09 9.31
CA ALA A 450 -13.29 -16.41 9.21
C ALA A 450 -13.82 -16.24 7.76
N PHE A 451 -13.34 -15.22 7.06
CA PHE A 451 -13.68 -14.96 5.67
C PHE A 451 -13.12 -16.02 4.72
N LEU A 452 -11.85 -16.39 4.91
CA LEU A 452 -11.20 -17.47 4.17
C LEU A 452 -11.96 -18.79 4.34
N ASP A 453 -12.26 -19.17 5.57
CA ASP A 453 -12.95 -20.42 5.89
C ASP A 453 -14.37 -20.43 5.30
N GLU A 454 -15.05 -19.28 5.29
CA GLU A 454 -16.37 -19.16 4.69
C GLU A 454 -16.35 -19.22 3.16
N LEU A 455 -15.41 -18.55 2.49
CA LEU A 455 -15.28 -18.65 1.03
C LEU A 455 -14.91 -20.08 0.60
N ARG A 456 -14.11 -20.79 1.41
CA ARG A 456 -13.78 -22.21 1.18
C ARG A 456 -15.03 -23.10 1.16
N LYS A 457 -16.09 -22.78 1.91
CA LYS A 457 -17.35 -23.55 1.89
C LYS A 457 -18.13 -23.39 0.57
N ARG A 458 -17.79 -22.39 -0.25
CA ARG A 458 -18.51 -22.05 -1.49
C ARG A 458 -17.91 -22.73 -2.73
N THR A 459 -17.44 -23.97 -2.58
CA THR A 459 -16.81 -24.77 -3.66
C THR A 459 -17.73 -24.99 -4.86
N ALA A 460 -19.06 -24.93 -4.66
CA ALA A 460 -20.04 -25.06 -5.72
C ALA A 460 -20.10 -23.88 -6.69
N SER A 461 -19.79 -22.68 -6.21
CA SER A 461 -19.89 -21.46 -7.03
C SER A 461 -18.54 -20.84 -7.36
N LEU A 462 -17.50 -21.10 -6.55
CA LEU A 462 -16.23 -20.39 -6.64
C LEU A 462 -15.04 -21.36 -6.72
N TYR A 463 -14.07 -21.01 -7.56
CA TYR A 463 -12.68 -21.40 -7.34
C TYR A 463 -12.01 -20.32 -6.51
N LEU A 464 -11.37 -20.73 -5.42
CA LEU A 464 -10.67 -19.84 -4.50
C LEU A 464 -9.18 -20.18 -4.54
N VAL A 465 -8.34 -19.20 -4.86
CA VAL A 465 -6.88 -19.31 -4.76
C VAL A 465 -6.41 -18.30 -3.73
N VAL A 466 -5.73 -18.80 -2.69
CA VAL A 466 -5.21 -17.97 -1.61
C VAL A 466 -3.76 -18.34 -1.36
N TYR A 467 -2.93 -17.31 -1.19
CA TYR A 467 -1.51 -17.45 -0.88
C TYR A 467 -1.04 -16.24 -0.05
N GLU A 468 0.01 -16.44 0.72
CA GLU A 468 0.63 -15.38 1.50
C GLU A 468 1.36 -14.42 0.55
N GLY A 469 1.27 -13.10 0.77
CA GLY A 469 1.84 -12.12 -0.14
C GLY A 469 3.34 -12.33 -0.45
N THR A 470 4.09 -12.89 0.51
CA THR A 470 5.51 -13.27 0.45
C THR A 470 5.79 -14.57 -0.32
N HIS A 471 4.81 -15.47 -0.42
CA HIS A 471 4.96 -16.84 -0.94
C HIS A 471 3.91 -17.16 -2.00
N ALA A 472 4.07 -16.57 -3.20
CA ALA A 472 3.14 -16.71 -4.33
C ALA A 472 3.03 -18.13 -4.92
N ASP A 473 3.96 -19.02 -4.58
CA ASP A 473 3.99 -20.42 -5.06
C ASP A 473 3.30 -21.39 -4.10
N ALA A 474 3.02 -20.96 -2.85
CA ALA A 474 2.21 -21.71 -1.91
C ALA A 474 0.72 -21.52 -2.24
N THR A 475 0.26 -22.11 -3.33
CA THR A 475 -1.16 -22.09 -3.71
C THR A 475 -1.95 -23.05 -2.84
N VAL A 476 -2.95 -22.56 -2.11
CA VAL A 476 -3.72 -23.43 -1.21
C VAL A 476 -4.80 -24.24 -1.96
N HIS A 477 -5.27 -23.81 -3.14
CA HIS A 477 -6.27 -24.50 -4.00
C HIS A 477 -6.20 -23.90 -5.43
N PRO A 478 -6.61 -24.58 -6.54
CA PRO A 478 -7.52 -25.74 -6.64
C PRO A 478 -6.85 -27.04 -7.11
N THR A 479 -7.55 -28.16 -6.89
CA THR A 479 -7.20 -29.53 -7.28
C THR A 479 -7.34 -29.83 -8.78
N GLU A 480 -7.90 -28.90 -9.57
CA GLU A 480 -8.11 -29.09 -11.01
C GLU A 480 -6.87 -28.64 -11.82
N PRO A 481 -6.24 -29.54 -12.61
CA PRO A 481 -4.99 -29.25 -13.31
C PRO A 481 -5.12 -28.27 -14.50
N ASP A 482 -6.34 -27.87 -14.91
CA ASP A 482 -6.59 -27.09 -16.13
C ASP A 482 -7.59 -25.91 -15.93
N LEU A 483 -7.34 -25.07 -14.92
CA LEU A 483 -8.16 -23.88 -14.67
C LEU A 483 -7.89 -22.77 -15.70
N PHE A 484 -8.73 -22.70 -16.75
CA PHE A 484 -8.76 -21.55 -17.67
C PHE A 484 -9.63 -20.40 -17.12
N ILE A 485 -9.28 -19.16 -17.44
CA ILE A 485 -10.09 -17.96 -17.16
C ILE A 485 -10.85 -17.53 -18.40
N SER A 486 -10.18 -17.48 -19.55
CA SER A 486 -10.78 -17.17 -20.84
C SER A 486 -10.23 -18.10 -21.91
N ARG A 487 -11.11 -18.57 -22.79
CA ARG A 487 -10.76 -19.39 -23.96
C ARG A 487 -11.69 -19.08 -25.11
N HIS A 488 -11.23 -19.34 -26.33
CA HIS A 488 -12.02 -19.15 -27.53
C HIS A 488 -11.77 -20.27 -28.53
N ARG A 489 -12.75 -20.51 -29.40
CA ARG A 489 -12.60 -21.33 -30.60
C ARG A 489 -13.21 -20.61 -31.79
N SER A 490 -12.69 -20.87 -32.98
CA SER A 490 -13.14 -20.21 -34.21
C SER A 490 -13.16 -21.17 -35.40
N ALA A 491 -14.16 -21.03 -36.27
CA ALA A 491 -14.31 -21.82 -37.49
C ALA A 491 -15.02 -21.01 -38.59
N MET A 492 -14.92 -21.45 -39.85
CA MET A 492 -15.58 -20.77 -40.99
C MET A 492 -17.09 -21.01 -40.99
N THR A 493 -17.54 -22.16 -40.49
CA THR A 493 -18.95 -22.49 -40.35
C THR A 493 -19.33 -22.85 -38.91
N LEU A 494 -20.62 -22.77 -38.60
CA LEU A 494 -21.15 -23.03 -37.26
C LEU A 494 -21.10 -24.52 -36.89
N ASP A 495 -21.12 -25.41 -37.89
CA ASP A 495 -20.98 -26.85 -37.69
C ASP A 495 -19.52 -27.24 -37.39
N GLU A 496 -18.55 -26.71 -38.15
CA GLU A 496 -17.12 -26.88 -37.87
C GLU A 496 -16.71 -26.33 -36.51
N LEU A 497 -17.41 -25.30 -36.02
CA LEU A 497 -17.13 -24.70 -34.71
C LEU A 497 -17.35 -25.67 -33.55
N LYS A 498 -18.27 -26.64 -33.69
CA LYS A 498 -18.55 -27.63 -32.63
C LYS A 498 -17.36 -28.56 -32.40
N ASP A 499 -16.64 -28.87 -33.47
CA ASP A 499 -15.50 -29.78 -33.49
C ASP A 499 -14.15 -29.06 -33.34
N ALA A 500 -14.14 -27.72 -33.37
CA ALA A 500 -12.94 -26.92 -33.18
C ALA A 500 -12.46 -26.93 -31.73
N ASP A 501 -11.14 -27.10 -31.55
CA ASP A 501 -10.48 -27.05 -30.24
C ASP A 501 -10.51 -25.63 -29.64
N TYR A 502 -10.59 -25.57 -28.31
CA TYR A 502 -10.46 -24.31 -27.59
C TYR A 502 -8.99 -23.91 -27.44
N SER A 503 -8.72 -22.64 -27.69
CA SER A 503 -7.46 -21.97 -27.37
C SER A 503 -7.64 -21.05 -26.17
N THR A 504 -6.87 -21.30 -25.11
CA THR A 504 -6.89 -20.50 -23.87
C THR A 504 -6.18 -19.16 -24.09
N THR A 505 -6.87 -18.07 -23.77
CA THR A 505 -6.38 -16.69 -23.92
C THR A 505 -5.99 -16.04 -22.61
N LEU A 506 -6.53 -16.52 -21.50
CA LEU A 506 -6.18 -16.05 -20.16
C LEU A 506 -6.15 -17.21 -19.17
N THR A 507 -5.04 -17.33 -18.46
CA THR A 507 -4.75 -18.36 -17.45
C THR A 507 -4.66 -17.77 -16.04
N LEU A 508 -4.77 -18.63 -15.03
CA LEU A 508 -4.53 -18.23 -13.64
C LEU A 508 -3.09 -17.70 -13.43
N GLU A 509 -2.09 -18.32 -14.07
CA GLU A 509 -0.70 -17.90 -13.94
C GLU A 509 -0.45 -16.50 -14.53
N GLU A 510 -1.15 -16.12 -15.60
CA GLU A 510 -1.08 -14.74 -16.12
C GLU A 510 -1.66 -13.72 -15.12
N ILE A 511 -2.75 -14.07 -14.43
CA ILE A 511 -3.30 -13.23 -13.35
C ILE A 511 -2.31 -13.12 -12.20
N LYS A 512 -1.74 -14.24 -11.75
CA LYS A 512 -0.70 -14.27 -10.71
C LYS A 512 0.52 -13.45 -11.13
N ASN A 513 0.97 -13.55 -12.37
CA ASN A 513 2.10 -12.78 -12.91
C ASN A 513 1.80 -11.29 -13.00
N HIS A 514 0.58 -10.89 -13.35
CA HIS A 514 0.17 -9.48 -13.28
C HIS A 514 0.23 -8.97 -11.83
N LEU A 515 -0.30 -9.73 -10.87
CA LEU A 515 -0.22 -9.38 -9.45
C LEU A 515 1.25 -9.33 -8.96
N ARG A 516 2.12 -10.23 -9.43
CA ARG A 516 3.57 -10.20 -9.14
C ARG A 516 4.24 -8.98 -9.75
N MET A 517 3.97 -8.65 -11.02
CA MET A 517 4.56 -7.49 -11.69
C MET A 517 4.20 -6.17 -11.02
N LYS A 518 2.96 -6.06 -10.50
CA LYS A 518 2.54 -4.93 -9.66
C LYS A 518 3.31 -4.85 -8.33
N LYS A 519 3.85 -5.97 -7.83
CA LYS A 519 4.62 -6.06 -6.58
C LYS A 519 6.14 -5.95 -6.80
N THR A 520 6.69 -6.49 -7.89
CA THR A 520 8.15 -6.59 -8.13
C THR A 520 8.84 -5.26 -8.40
N THR A 521 8.08 -4.19 -8.64
CA THR A 521 8.65 -2.85 -8.80
C THR A 521 9.01 -2.19 -7.47
N MET A 522 8.63 -2.74 -6.31
CA MET A 522 8.85 -2.11 -5.00
C MET A 522 9.11 -3.12 -3.88
N TYR A 523 10.10 -2.84 -3.02
CA TYR A 523 10.13 -3.39 -1.67
C TYR A 523 8.90 -2.87 -0.94
N ASP A 524 7.80 -3.63 -0.96
CA ASP A 524 6.50 -3.19 -0.43
C ASP A 524 6.21 -3.91 0.90
N PRO A 525 6.35 -3.24 2.06
CA PRO A 525 5.99 -3.78 3.37
C PRO A 525 4.52 -4.22 3.45
N ILE A 526 3.63 -3.64 2.63
CA ILE A 526 2.20 -4.02 2.55
C ILE A 526 2.03 -5.48 2.13
N VAL A 527 2.96 -6.01 1.32
CA VAL A 527 2.90 -7.37 0.80
C VAL A 527 3.23 -8.43 1.86
N VAL A 528 3.99 -8.07 2.90
CA VAL A 528 4.48 -9.03 3.90
C VAL A 528 3.37 -9.48 4.86
N ASP A 529 2.44 -8.59 5.21
CA ASP A 529 1.44 -8.85 6.25
C ASP A 529 0.02 -9.14 5.71
N SER A 530 -0.11 -9.60 4.45
CA SER A 530 -1.41 -9.80 3.80
C SER A 530 -1.59 -11.16 3.11
N TRP A 531 -2.79 -11.71 3.25
CA TRP A 531 -3.30 -12.78 2.41
C TRP A 531 -3.77 -12.21 1.07
N GLN A 532 -3.42 -12.90 -0.01
CA GLN A 532 -3.84 -12.58 -1.37
C GLN A 532 -4.97 -13.51 -1.77
N PHE A 533 -6.10 -12.94 -2.20
CA PHE A 533 -7.28 -13.67 -2.65
C PHE A 533 -7.42 -13.53 -4.15
N ILE A 534 -7.63 -14.64 -4.85
CA ILE A 534 -8.14 -14.68 -6.22
C ILE A 534 -9.40 -15.54 -6.18
N ILE A 535 -10.54 -14.90 -6.37
CA ILE A 535 -11.87 -15.50 -6.34
C ILE A 535 -12.36 -15.56 -7.78
N ILE A 536 -12.75 -16.74 -8.26
CA ILE A 536 -13.10 -16.98 -9.67
C ILE A 536 -14.45 -17.70 -9.72
N ASP A 537 -15.33 -17.29 -10.64
CA ASP A 537 -16.58 -18.01 -10.89
C ASP A 537 -16.30 -19.43 -11.40
N ARG A 538 -17.03 -20.42 -10.86
CA ARG A 538 -16.90 -21.81 -11.32
C ARG A 538 -17.50 -22.00 -12.72
N GLU A 539 -18.72 -21.51 -12.90
CA GLU A 539 -19.45 -21.59 -14.17
C GLU A 539 -19.06 -20.45 -15.13
N VAL A 540 -19.05 -20.78 -16.42
CA VAL A 540 -18.69 -19.84 -17.49
C VAL A 540 -19.88 -18.96 -17.84
N GLY A 541 -19.62 -17.67 -18.10
CA GLY A 541 -20.65 -16.75 -18.60
C GLY A 541 -21.65 -16.26 -17.55
N LEU A 542 -21.37 -16.49 -16.27
CA LEU A 542 -22.14 -15.88 -15.18
C LEU A 542 -22.01 -14.34 -15.20
N PRO A 543 -23.04 -13.60 -14.77
CA PRO A 543 -22.92 -12.17 -14.54
C PRO A 543 -21.96 -11.90 -13.37
N PHE A 544 -21.19 -10.82 -13.46
CA PHE A 544 -20.24 -10.44 -12.43
C PHE A 544 -20.92 -10.14 -11.07
N ARG A 545 -20.74 -11.04 -10.10
CA ARG A 545 -21.30 -10.93 -8.72
C ARG A 545 -20.27 -11.12 -7.61
N LEU A 546 -18.99 -11.28 -7.95
CA LEU A 546 -17.95 -11.61 -6.99
C LEU A 546 -17.79 -10.54 -5.89
N ILE A 547 -17.95 -9.25 -6.23
CA ILE A 547 -17.95 -8.16 -5.25
C ILE A 547 -19.12 -8.30 -4.25
N ASP A 548 -20.31 -8.67 -4.73
CA ASP A 548 -21.49 -8.86 -3.88
C ASP A 548 -21.31 -10.04 -2.94
N ILE A 549 -20.73 -11.14 -3.46
CA ILE A 549 -20.40 -12.31 -2.66
C ILE A 549 -19.42 -11.94 -1.54
N VAL A 550 -18.34 -11.21 -1.84
CA VAL A 550 -17.36 -10.78 -0.83
C VAL A 550 -18.03 -9.93 0.24
N GLN A 551 -18.80 -8.91 -0.18
CA GLN A 551 -19.41 -7.97 0.76
C GLN A 551 -20.52 -8.60 1.60
N ASP A 552 -21.39 -9.42 1.01
CA ASP A 552 -22.43 -10.13 1.74
C ASP A 552 -21.82 -11.07 2.78
N THR A 553 -20.77 -11.78 2.40
CA THR A 553 -20.05 -12.71 3.28
C THR A 553 -19.43 -11.98 4.47
N LEU A 554 -18.72 -10.87 4.23
CA LEU A 554 -18.10 -10.10 5.29
C LEU A 554 -19.15 -9.49 6.24
N MET A 555 -20.28 -8.97 5.71
CA MET A 555 -21.39 -8.46 6.53
C MET A 555 -21.98 -9.53 7.43
N MET A 556 -22.13 -10.74 6.90
CA MET A 556 -22.66 -11.91 7.60
C MET A 556 -21.77 -12.32 8.77
N LEU A 557 -20.45 -12.39 8.56
CA LEU A 557 -19.47 -12.77 9.60
C LEU A 557 -19.43 -11.82 10.79
N ILE A 558 -19.86 -10.58 10.62
CA ILE A 558 -19.92 -9.58 11.69
C ILE A 558 -21.34 -9.37 12.25
N GLY A 559 -22.28 -10.26 11.92
CA GLY A 559 -23.65 -10.25 12.46
C GLY A 559 -24.61 -9.30 11.76
N ASP A 560 -24.42 -9.05 10.46
CA ASP A 560 -25.29 -8.24 9.60
C ASP A 560 -25.69 -6.88 10.22
N PRO A 561 -24.71 -6.02 10.58
CA PRO A 561 -25.01 -4.74 11.20
C PRO A 561 -25.82 -3.84 10.26
N SER A 562 -26.70 -3.03 10.83
CA SER A 562 -27.37 -1.97 10.09
C SER A 562 -26.34 -1.00 9.47
N PRO A 563 -26.68 -0.31 8.35
CA PRO A 563 -25.82 0.69 7.72
C PRO A 563 -25.24 1.72 8.71
N ARG A 564 -26.05 2.13 9.70
CA ARG A 564 -25.64 3.08 10.75
C ARG A 564 -24.69 2.46 11.78
N GLN A 565 -24.87 1.19 12.14
CA GLN A 565 -23.92 0.47 13.00
C GLN A 565 -22.59 0.27 12.29
N MET A 566 -22.62 -0.06 11.00
CA MET A 566 -21.41 -0.15 10.18
C MET A 566 -20.68 1.19 10.14
N ALA A 567 -21.38 2.30 9.85
CA ALA A 567 -20.75 3.61 9.83
C ALA A 567 -20.13 3.98 11.19
N LYS A 568 -20.83 3.69 12.29
CA LYS A 568 -20.30 3.85 13.65
C LYS A 568 -19.03 3.03 13.88
N ARG A 569 -19.01 1.78 13.43
CA ARG A 569 -17.84 0.89 13.57
C ARG A 569 -16.63 1.44 12.83
N VAL A 570 -16.79 1.78 11.55
CA VAL A 570 -15.71 2.32 10.71
C VAL A 570 -15.17 3.61 11.32
N ILE A 571 -16.04 4.56 11.66
CA ILE A 571 -15.61 5.84 12.24
C ILE A 571 -14.88 5.62 13.56
N ARG A 572 -15.37 4.73 14.43
CA ARG A 572 -14.69 4.42 15.69
C ARG A 572 -13.32 3.78 15.52
N GLU A 573 -13.13 3.05 14.43
CA GLU A 573 -11.88 2.37 14.11
C GLU A 573 -10.81 3.35 13.64
N ILE A 574 -11.13 4.27 12.72
CA ILE A 574 -10.12 5.10 12.05
C ILE A 574 -10.11 6.57 12.50
N ILE A 575 -11.19 7.07 13.10
CA ILE A 575 -11.29 8.47 13.55
C ILE A 575 -10.91 8.55 15.04
N PRO A 576 -10.04 9.50 15.45
CA PRO A 576 -9.66 9.66 16.86
C PRO A 576 -10.87 9.91 17.78
N PRO A 577 -10.91 9.30 18.99
CA PRO A 577 -12.04 9.40 19.91
C PRO A 577 -12.52 10.82 20.20
N SER A 578 -11.59 11.78 20.27
CA SER A 578 -11.87 13.19 20.56
C SER A 578 -12.75 13.90 19.53
N VAL A 579 -12.85 13.37 18.30
CA VAL A 579 -13.62 13.99 17.21
C VAL A 579 -14.67 13.05 16.62
N GLN A 580 -14.81 11.81 17.09
CA GLN A 580 -15.75 10.83 16.53
C GLN A 580 -17.19 11.31 16.49
N GLU A 581 -17.67 11.99 17.55
CA GLU A 581 -19.05 12.49 17.62
C GLU A 581 -19.37 13.47 16.49
N ILE A 582 -18.43 14.38 16.19
CA ILE A 582 -18.54 15.34 15.09
C ILE A 582 -18.75 14.60 13.76
N TYR A 583 -17.94 13.58 13.49
CA TYR A 583 -18.10 12.78 12.28
C TYR A 583 -19.42 12.01 12.26
N LEU A 584 -19.84 11.42 13.39
CA LEU A 584 -21.08 10.64 13.46
C LEU A 584 -22.34 11.49 13.26
N ASP A 585 -22.33 12.74 13.70
CA ASP A 585 -23.44 13.67 13.53
C ASP A 585 -23.56 14.18 12.09
N GLU A 586 -22.45 14.22 11.36
CA GLU A 586 -22.35 14.81 10.02
C GLU A 586 -22.38 13.80 8.87
N VAL A 587 -22.49 12.51 9.18
CA VAL A 587 -22.44 11.42 8.22
C VAL A 587 -23.75 11.26 7.44
N HIS A 588 -23.61 11.27 6.11
CA HIS A 588 -24.60 10.83 5.16
C HIS A 588 -24.33 9.37 4.78
N ILE A 589 -25.37 8.53 4.85
CA ILE A 589 -25.28 7.10 4.55
C ILE A 589 -26.12 6.81 3.32
N GLU A 590 -25.45 6.56 2.19
CA GLU A 590 -26.07 6.00 1.00
C GLU A 590 -25.91 4.49 1.05
N CYS A 591 -27.01 3.74 0.93
CA CYS A 591 -26.94 2.29 0.90
C CYS A 591 -27.96 1.68 -0.04
N THR A 592 -27.64 0.50 -0.58
CA THR A 592 -28.59 -0.33 -1.33
C THR A 592 -29.76 -0.77 -0.45
N ALA A 593 -30.91 -1.01 -1.08
CA ALA A 593 -32.13 -1.41 -0.37
C ALA A 593 -31.90 -2.69 0.47
N GLU A 594 -31.19 -3.67 -0.08
CA GLU A 594 -30.87 -4.96 0.58
C GLU A 594 -30.07 -4.81 1.88
N LEU A 595 -29.27 -3.74 2.03
CA LEU A 595 -28.53 -3.45 3.27
C LEU A 595 -29.40 -2.74 4.32
N ARG A 596 -30.52 -2.10 3.93
CA ARG A 596 -31.37 -1.31 4.84
C ARG A 596 -32.30 -2.18 5.67
N TYR A 597 -32.68 -3.35 5.16
CA TYR A 597 -33.57 -4.25 5.86
C TYR A 597 -32.78 -5.01 6.94
N PRO A 598 -33.20 -4.97 8.21
CA PRO A 598 -32.61 -5.83 9.22
C PRO A 598 -32.85 -7.29 8.80
N PRO A 599 -31.91 -8.21 9.09
CA PRO A 599 -32.21 -9.63 8.90
C PRO A 599 -33.51 -9.95 9.65
N PRO A 600 -34.38 -10.84 9.13
CA PRO A 600 -35.58 -11.23 9.82
C PRO A 600 -35.21 -11.65 11.23
N GLY A 601 -35.99 -11.13 12.19
CA GLY A 601 -35.83 -11.44 13.60
C GLY A 601 -35.62 -12.93 13.76
N GLU A 602 -34.65 -13.29 14.59
CA GLU A 602 -34.33 -14.68 14.92
C GLU A 602 -35.62 -15.49 14.97
N VAL A 603 -35.73 -16.49 14.11
CA VAL A 603 -36.80 -17.47 14.22
C VAL A 603 -36.50 -18.17 15.54
N GLN A 604 -37.03 -17.63 16.63
CA GLN A 604 -36.91 -18.22 17.94
C GLN A 604 -37.59 -19.57 17.84
N HIS A 605 -36.79 -20.63 17.70
CA HIS A 605 -37.23 -22.00 17.90
C HIS A 605 -37.40 -22.25 19.41
N GLU A 606 -38.00 -21.30 20.12
CA GLU A 606 -38.35 -21.45 21.53
C GLU A 606 -39.86 -21.55 21.62
N GLY A 607 -40.33 -22.78 21.58
CA GLY A 607 -41.74 -23.11 21.74
C GLY A 607 -42.00 -24.49 21.18
N ASN A 608 -42.71 -25.31 21.94
CA ASN A 608 -43.17 -26.64 21.56
C ASN A 608 -44.11 -26.55 20.32
N ARG A 609 -43.52 -26.43 19.12
CA ARG A 609 -44.26 -26.25 17.87
C ARG A 609 -44.92 -27.55 17.44
N TRP A 610 -46.22 -27.48 17.19
CA TRP A 610 -46.96 -28.53 16.50
C TRP A 610 -46.69 -28.43 15.01
N ARG A 611 -45.70 -29.18 14.50
CA ARG A 611 -45.46 -29.30 13.06
C ARG A 611 -46.55 -30.18 12.46
N CYS A 612 -47.49 -29.60 11.72
CA CYS A 612 -48.52 -30.35 11.04
C CYS A 612 -48.91 -29.67 9.72
N TYR A 613 -48.18 -29.99 8.66
CA TYR A 613 -48.71 -30.22 7.33
C TYR A 613 -47.59 -30.86 6.50
N ASP A 614 -47.82 -32.01 5.88
CA ASP A 614 -46.96 -32.50 4.79
C ASP A 614 -47.33 -31.65 3.56
N PRO A 615 -46.53 -30.64 3.17
CA PRO A 615 -46.88 -29.79 2.04
C PRO A 615 -46.98 -30.63 0.77
N ASP A 616 -48.04 -30.44 -0.01
CA ASP A 616 -48.27 -31.17 -1.28
C ASP A 616 -46.99 -31.17 -2.13
N ALA A 617 -46.54 -32.35 -2.58
CA ALA A 617 -45.35 -32.50 -3.42
C ALA A 617 -45.42 -31.63 -4.69
N LYS A 618 -46.61 -31.40 -5.25
CA LYS A 618 -46.80 -30.47 -6.38
C LYS A 618 -46.56 -29.03 -5.99
N PHE A 619 -46.94 -28.64 -4.77
CA PHE A 619 -46.66 -27.32 -4.23
C PHE A 619 -45.15 -27.13 -4.00
N LEU A 620 -44.47 -28.13 -3.42
CA LEU A 620 -43.01 -28.10 -3.26
C LEU A 620 -42.29 -27.99 -4.61
N ALA A 621 -42.65 -28.80 -5.60
CA ALA A 621 -42.05 -28.75 -6.93
C ALA A 621 -42.32 -27.40 -7.64
N THR A 622 -43.52 -26.85 -7.48
CA THR A 622 -43.85 -25.51 -8.03
C THR A 622 -43.03 -24.42 -7.35
N ARG A 623 -42.85 -24.52 -6.03
CA ARG A 623 -42.08 -23.57 -5.23
C ARG A 623 -40.58 -23.66 -5.52
N GLN A 624 -40.06 -24.87 -5.72
CA GLN A 624 -38.70 -25.10 -6.19
C GLN A 624 -38.45 -24.45 -7.56
N LYS A 625 -39.30 -24.73 -8.56
CA LYS A 625 -39.18 -24.07 -9.89
C LYS A 625 -39.26 -22.55 -9.79
N ARG A 626 -40.10 -22.03 -8.89
CA ARG A 626 -40.21 -20.59 -8.64
C ARG A 626 -38.95 -20.03 -7.98
N MET A 627 -38.36 -20.72 -7.00
CA MET A 627 -37.11 -20.34 -6.34
C MET A 627 -35.89 -20.52 -7.23
N GLU A 628 -35.92 -21.42 -8.21
CA GLU A 628 -34.89 -21.53 -9.24
C GLU A 628 -34.99 -20.38 -10.27
N ALA A 629 -36.20 -19.89 -10.52
CA ALA A 629 -36.46 -18.77 -11.43
C ALA A 629 -36.34 -17.38 -10.77
N GLN A 630 -36.51 -17.29 -9.44
CA GLN A 630 -36.34 -16.05 -8.67
C GLN A 630 -35.00 -16.08 -7.92
N GLU A 631 -34.32 -14.94 -7.86
CA GLU A 631 -33.15 -14.83 -6.99
C GLU A 631 -33.57 -14.96 -5.53
N MET A 632 -32.95 -15.92 -4.83
CA MET A 632 -33.12 -16.07 -3.38
C MET A 632 -32.74 -14.78 -2.67
N THR A 633 -33.59 -14.32 -1.76
CA THR A 633 -33.30 -13.10 -1.01
C THR A 633 -32.15 -13.32 -0.02
N ARG A 634 -31.51 -12.24 0.43
CA ARG A 634 -30.49 -12.29 1.49
C ARG A 634 -31.04 -12.95 2.76
N ASP A 635 -32.28 -12.65 3.10
CA ASP A 635 -32.98 -13.16 4.28
C ASP A 635 -33.21 -14.68 4.21
N ASP A 636 -33.63 -15.16 3.04
CA ASP A 636 -33.78 -16.59 2.76
C ASP A 636 -32.44 -17.31 2.93
N ASN A 637 -31.36 -16.74 2.36
CA ASN A 637 -30.01 -17.28 2.50
C ASN A 637 -29.55 -17.35 3.97
N ARG A 638 -29.78 -16.30 4.76
CA ARG A 638 -29.43 -16.27 6.19
C ARG A 638 -30.22 -17.28 7.01
N PHE A 639 -31.50 -17.50 6.67
CA PHE A 639 -32.32 -18.53 7.32
C PHE A 639 -31.82 -19.94 7.00
N ILE A 640 -31.65 -20.26 5.72
CA ILE A 640 -31.15 -21.56 5.25
C ILE A 640 -29.83 -21.90 5.93
N ARG A 641 -28.91 -20.93 5.95
CA ARG A 641 -27.60 -21.10 6.56
C ARG A 641 -27.69 -21.42 8.05
N ARG A 642 -28.45 -20.66 8.84
CA ARG A 642 -28.62 -20.91 10.29
C ARG A 642 -29.12 -22.33 10.54
N VAL A 643 -30.11 -22.77 9.77
CA VAL A 643 -30.64 -24.13 9.88
C VAL A 643 -29.57 -25.17 9.53
N ILE A 644 -28.78 -24.94 8.48
CA ILE A 644 -27.68 -25.85 8.08
C ILE A 644 -26.56 -25.87 9.14
N GLU A 645 -26.17 -24.72 9.70
CA GLU A 645 -25.15 -24.63 10.76
C GLU A 645 -25.60 -25.34 12.03
N ASP A 646 -26.87 -25.21 12.41
CA ASP A 646 -27.46 -26.00 13.51
C ASP A 646 -27.44 -27.49 13.18
N MET A 647 -27.87 -27.87 11.98
CA MET A 647 -27.83 -29.27 11.53
C MET A 647 -26.40 -29.84 11.55
N GLU A 648 -25.40 -29.06 11.14
CA GLU A 648 -23.98 -29.45 11.18
C GLU A 648 -23.49 -29.59 12.63
N ARG A 649 -23.83 -28.62 13.49
CA ARG A 649 -23.47 -28.64 14.92
C ARG A 649 -24.05 -29.84 15.66
N TYR A 650 -25.24 -30.31 15.28
CA TYR A 650 -25.86 -31.51 15.83
C TYR A 650 -25.46 -32.80 15.09
N GLY A 651 -24.55 -32.74 14.11
CA GLY A 651 -24.06 -33.90 13.38
C GLY A 651 -25.06 -34.53 12.40
N ILE A 652 -26.09 -33.78 12.00
CA ILE A 652 -27.12 -34.23 11.04
C ILE A 652 -26.62 -34.13 9.60
N VAL A 653 -25.80 -33.12 9.32
CA VAL A 653 -25.13 -32.91 8.03
C VAL A 653 -23.65 -32.68 8.26
N THR A 654 -22.84 -32.91 7.24
CA THR A 654 -21.40 -32.63 7.24
C THR A 654 -21.04 -31.85 6.00
N LEU A 655 -20.19 -30.83 6.15
CA LEU A 655 -19.67 -30.08 5.02
C LEU A 655 -18.83 -30.98 4.11
N GLN A 656 -19.15 -31.00 2.80
CA GLN A 656 -18.30 -31.66 1.81
C GLN A 656 -17.09 -30.77 1.47
N THR A 657 -15.91 -31.39 1.40
CA THR A 657 -14.63 -30.71 1.11
C THR A 657 -14.39 -30.53 -0.39
N GLU A 658 -15.04 -31.34 -1.22
CA GLU A 658 -14.96 -31.30 -2.68
C GLU A 658 -16.34 -31.04 -3.26
N TYR A 659 -16.38 -30.45 -4.45
CA TYR A 659 -17.65 -30.17 -5.10
C TYR A 659 -18.26 -31.44 -5.68
N GLU A 660 -19.46 -31.77 -5.24
CA GLU A 660 -20.36 -32.73 -5.89
C GLU A 660 -21.64 -32.01 -6.33
N GLU A 661 -22.21 -32.44 -7.47
CA GLU A 661 -23.48 -31.89 -7.95
C GLU A 661 -24.60 -32.16 -6.91
N PRO A 662 -25.34 -31.13 -6.46
CA PRO A 662 -26.31 -31.29 -5.39
C PRO A 662 -27.52 -32.10 -5.86
N GLN A 663 -27.90 -33.12 -5.09
CA GLN A 663 -29.07 -33.97 -5.38
C GLN A 663 -30.40 -33.22 -5.24
N THR A 664 -30.43 -32.16 -4.43
CA THR A 664 -31.59 -31.30 -4.20
C THR A 664 -31.14 -29.94 -3.68
N ARG A 665 -32.00 -28.93 -3.82
CA ARG A 665 -31.76 -27.57 -3.32
C ARG A 665 -32.77 -27.24 -2.23
N PRO A 666 -32.34 -26.60 -1.12
CA PRO A 666 -33.26 -26.20 -0.06
C PRO A 666 -34.33 -25.24 -0.56
N ILE A 667 -35.58 -25.44 -0.13
CA ILE A 667 -36.69 -24.52 -0.36
C ILE A 667 -37.30 -24.08 0.97
N ILE A 668 -37.69 -22.81 1.05
CA ILE A 668 -38.33 -22.24 2.23
C ILE A 668 -39.83 -22.23 2.00
N VAL A 669 -40.59 -22.87 2.89
CA VAL A 669 -42.05 -22.92 2.87
C VAL A 669 -42.58 -22.29 4.14
N GLN A 670 -43.62 -21.45 4.01
CA GLN A 670 -44.29 -20.90 5.18
C GLN A 670 -45.23 -21.95 5.77
N ALA A 671 -45.01 -22.30 7.03
CA ALA A 671 -45.85 -23.22 7.77
C ALA A 671 -47.21 -22.58 8.11
N SER A 672 -48.13 -23.40 8.59
CA SER A 672 -49.50 -22.99 8.95
C SER A 672 -49.54 -22.01 10.14
N ASP A 673 -48.48 -21.95 10.94
CA ASP A 673 -48.29 -20.98 12.02
C ASP A 673 -47.69 -19.64 11.54
N GLY A 674 -47.41 -19.52 10.24
CA GLY A 674 -46.83 -18.34 9.63
C GLY A 674 -45.30 -18.27 9.68
N ALA A 675 -44.60 -19.22 10.32
CA ALA A 675 -43.14 -19.27 10.39
C ALA A 675 -42.52 -19.95 9.15
N PRO A 676 -41.28 -19.61 8.76
CA PRO A 676 -40.58 -20.29 7.67
C PRO A 676 -40.02 -21.65 8.13
N ASP A 677 -40.18 -22.66 7.28
CA ASP A 677 -39.62 -24.02 7.41
C ASP A 677 -38.73 -24.34 6.20
N LEU A 678 -37.67 -25.12 6.43
CA LEU A 678 -36.73 -25.56 5.40
C LEU A 678 -37.06 -26.98 4.90
N TYR A 679 -37.22 -27.15 3.58
CA TYR A 679 -37.49 -28.43 2.92
C TYR A 679 -36.43 -28.76 1.86
N PHE A 680 -36.20 -30.05 1.64
CA PHE A 680 -35.30 -30.57 0.61
C PHE A 680 -36.11 -31.48 -0.35
N PRO A 681 -36.60 -30.94 -1.48
CA PRO A 681 -37.41 -31.70 -2.44
C PRO A 681 -36.50 -32.62 -3.26
N TYR A 682 -36.42 -33.89 -2.88
CA TYR A 682 -35.76 -34.90 -3.71
C TYR A 682 -36.70 -35.30 -4.86
N GLU A 683 -36.19 -35.36 -6.09
CA GLU A 683 -36.95 -35.92 -7.19
C GLU A 683 -37.21 -37.41 -6.91
N GLY A 684 -38.48 -37.78 -6.71
CA GLY A 684 -38.90 -39.17 -6.45
C GLY A 684 -38.64 -40.15 -7.59
N GLY A 685 -37.93 -39.74 -8.65
CA GLY A 685 -37.65 -40.54 -9.85
C GLY A 685 -36.50 -41.54 -9.69
N SER A 686 -35.56 -41.32 -8.77
CA SER A 686 -34.36 -42.18 -8.64
C SER A 686 -34.55 -43.40 -7.72
N THR A 687 -35.70 -43.53 -7.04
CA THR A 687 -36.04 -44.71 -6.24
C THR A 687 -37.07 -45.63 -6.90
N ILE A 688 -37.40 -45.41 -8.18
CA ILE A 688 -38.01 -46.47 -8.99
C ILE A 688 -36.88 -47.44 -9.34
N SER A 689 -36.57 -48.36 -8.42
CA SER A 689 -35.89 -49.58 -8.80
C SER A 689 -36.64 -50.21 -9.98
N GLU A 690 -35.95 -50.94 -10.86
CA GLU A 690 -36.50 -51.68 -12.00
C GLU A 690 -37.72 -52.59 -11.68
N SER A 691 -38.12 -52.70 -10.40
CA SER A 691 -39.29 -53.41 -9.91
C SER A 691 -40.56 -52.57 -9.69
N GLY A 692 -40.56 -51.26 -9.95
CA GLY A 692 -41.77 -50.42 -9.89
C GLY A 692 -42.39 -50.25 -8.49
N ARG A 693 -41.68 -50.59 -7.42
CA ARG A 693 -42.17 -50.42 -6.05
C ARG A 693 -41.70 -49.09 -5.48
N SER A 694 -42.63 -48.13 -5.45
CA SER A 694 -42.64 -47.06 -4.45
C SER A 694 -42.62 -47.71 -3.06
N LEU A 695 -41.59 -47.42 -2.25
CA LEU A 695 -41.62 -47.69 -0.81
C LEU A 695 -42.51 -46.64 -0.15
N SER A 696 -43.82 -46.72 -0.38
CA SER A 696 -44.75 -46.09 0.56
C SER A 696 -44.76 -46.97 1.81
N LEU A 697 -44.24 -46.44 2.91
CA LEU A 697 -44.63 -46.97 4.20
C LEU A 697 -46.14 -46.74 4.30
N PRO A 698 -46.98 -47.78 4.42
CA PRO A 698 -48.39 -47.57 4.65
C PRO A 698 -48.50 -46.88 5.99
N LEU A 699 -48.76 -45.57 5.96
CA LEU A 699 -49.15 -44.84 7.16
C LEU A 699 -50.39 -45.56 7.69
N PRO A 700 -50.39 -45.96 8.98
CA PRO A 700 -51.56 -46.57 9.54
C PRO A 700 -52.73 -45.58 9.45
N PRO A 701 -53.99 -46.05 9.37
CA PRO A 701 -55.14 -45.18 9.32
C PRO A 701 -55.06 -44.12 10.44
N PRO A 702 -55.53 -42.88 10.19
CA PRO A 702 -55.48 -41.80 11.19
C PRO A 702 -56.10 -42.22 12.53
N ASP A 703 -57.00 -43.18 12.50
CA ASP A 703 -57.76 -43.68 13.64
C ASP A 703 -57.04 -44.83 14.38
N CYS A 704 -55.90 -45.33 13.89
CA CYS A 704 -55.27 -46.56 14.41
C CYS A 704 -54.92 -46.51 15.91
N LEU A 705 -54.45 -45.36 16.39
CA LEU A 705 -54.11 -45.15 17.80
C LEU A 705 -55.38 -45.00 18.65
N GLN A 706 -56.44 -44.42 18.09
CA GLN A 706 -57.74 -44.34 18.73
C GLN A 706 -58.36 -45.74 18.85
N ASP A 707 -58.39 -46.51 17.76
CA ASP A 707 -58.84 -47.90 17.71
C ASP A 707 -58.08 -48.78 18.71
N PHE A 708 -56.75 -48.59 18.81
CA PHE A 708 -55.93 -49.29 19.78
C PHE A 708 -56.30 -48.89 21.21
N ALA A 709 -56.40 -47.58 21.49
CA ALA A 709 -56.73 -47.07 22.82
C ALA A 709 -58.13 -47.53 23.27
N GLU A 710 -59.12 -47.51 22.37
CA GLU A 710 -60.48 -47.97 22.63
C GLU A 710 -60.51 -49.49 22.89
N LYS A 711 -59.86 -50.30 22.03
CA LYS A 711 -59.77 -51.76 22.22
C LYS A 711 -59.02 -52.14 23.50
N TYR A 712 -57.98 -51.39 23.86
CA TYR A 712 -57.22 -51.62 25.07
C TYR A 712 -58.02 -51.22 26.32
N LYS A 713 -58.71 -50.07 26.30
CA LYS A 713 -59.60 -49.62 27.37
C LYS A 713 -60.77 -50.58 27.59
N GLN A 714 -61.31 -51.17 26.53
CA GLN A 714 -62.32 -52.23 26.62
C GLN A 714 -61.79 -53.48 27.35
N LYS A 715 -60.53 -53.87 27.11
CA LYS A 715 -59.91 -55.01 27.80
C LYS A 715 -59.41 -54.68 29.21
N HIS A 716 -59.07 -53.42 29.46
CA HIS A 716 -58.52 -52.94 30.72
C HIS A 716 -59.29 -51.68 31.18
N PRO A 717 -60.46 -51.83 31.83
CA PRO A 717 -61.36 -50.73 32.15
C PRO A 717 -60.71 -49.65 33.05
N ASN A 718 -59.75 -50.07 33.88
CA ASN A 718 -59.03 -49.19 34.79
C ASN A 718 -57.81 -48.50 34.14
N ALA A 719 -57.46 -48.84 32.89
CA ALA A 719 -56.33 -48.22 32.20
C ALA A 719 -56.64 -46.75 31.90
N ILE A 720 -55.75 -45.85 32.30
CA ILE A 720 -55.84 -44.43 31.96
C ILE A 720 -55.04 -44.23 30.69
N MET A 721 -55.72 -43.86 29.61
CA MET A 721 -55.08 -43.50 28.33
C MET A 721 -55.00 -41.98 28.24
N ALA A 722 -53.78 -41.46 28.13
CA ALA A 722 -53.54 -40.05 27.89
C ALA A 722 -53.12 -39.86 26.43
N LYS A 723 -53.82 -38.97 25.72
CA LYS A 723 -53.40 -38.53 24.38
C LYS A 723 -52.22 -37.57 24.56
N GLY A 724 -51.01 -38.10 24.39
CA GLY A 724 -49.77 -37.33 24.36
C GLY A 724 -49.17 -37.32 22.96
N SER A 725 -48.64 -36.19 22.53
CA SER A 725 -47.73 -36.12 21.39
C SER A 725 -46.32 -36.41 21.90
N ILE A 726 -45.64 -37.41 21.35
CA ILE A 726 -44.18 -37.52 21.51
C ILE A 726 -43.60 -36.45 20.61
N GLN A 727 -43.22 -35.31 21.20
CA GLN A 727 -42.53 -34.25 20.49
C GLN A 727 -41.09 -34.69 20.26
N THR A 728 -40.82 -35.37 19.15
CA THR A 728 -39.45 -35.54 18.66
C THR A 728 -38.94 -34.17 18.24
N HIS A 729 -38.12 -33.56 19.10
CA HIS A 729 -37.26 -32.44 18.72
C HIS A 729 -36.39 -32.95 17.55
N TYR A 730 -36.63 -32.41 16.35
CA TYR A 730 -35.99 -32.82 15.10
C TYR A 730 -36.22 -34.29 14.68
N CYS A 731 -37.28 -34.51 13.89
CA CYS A 731 -37.32 -35.59 12.91
C CYS A 731 -37.85 -35.05 11.57
N ALA A 732 -37.01 -34.33 10.82
CA ALA A 732 -37.07 -34.47 9.38
C ALA A 732 -36.18 -35.70 9.06
N TRP A 733 -36.78 -36.89 8.96
CA TRP A 733 -36.09 -38.16 8.71
C TRP A 733 -36.77 -38.87 7.52
N PRO A 734 -36.07 -39.59 6.61
CA PRO A 734 -34.63 -39.83 6.51
C PRO A 734 -33.96 -39.04 5.38
N MET A 735 -32.78 -38.50 5.67
CA MET A 735 -31.69 -38.60 4.70
C MET A 735 -31.10 -40.01 4.79
N PRO A 736 -30.90 -40.71 3.66
CA PRO A 736 -29.81 -41.64 3.54
C PRO A 736 -28.87 -41.20 2.42
N ALA A 737 -27.59 -41.06 2.75
CA ALA A 737 -26.51 -41.02 1.79
C ALA A 737 -26.19 -42.45 1.35
N ILE A 738 -26.33 -42.81 0.05
CA ILE A 738 -25.61 -43.95 -0.53
C ILE A 738 -25.32 -43.69 -2.03
N LYS A 739 -24.04 -43.62 -2.41
CA LYS A 739 -23.57 -43.98 -3.77
C LYS A 739 -23.48 -45.52 -3.85
N SER A 740 -24.24 -46.08 -4.78
CA SER A 740 -24.20 -47.44 -5.35
C SER A 740 -23.57 -48.57 -4.50
N LEU A 741 -24.41 -49.41 -3.90
CA LEU A 741 -24.11 -50.83 -3.77
C LEU A 741 -25.22 -51.64 -4.43
N GLY A 742 -24.81 -52.43 -5.42
CA GLY A 742 -25.71 -53.22 -6.25
C GLY A 742 -26.65 -54.12 -5.44
N LYS A 743 -27.85 -54.26 -5.97
CA LYS A 743 -28.80 -55.37 -5.72
C LYS A 743 -28.88 -55.88 -4.27
N SER A 744 -29.30 -55.05 -3.31
CA SER A 744 -30.20 -55.52 -2.24
C SER A 744 -30.83 -54.34 -1.52
N GLY A 745 -32.16 -54.28 -1.51
CA GLY A 745 -32.91 -53.20 -0.88
C GLY A 745 -33.01 -53.40 0.63
N LEU A 746 -32.31 -52.56 1.40
CA LEU A 746 -32.64 -52.15 2.77
C LEU A 746 -32.04 -50.75 3.00
N ASN A 747 -32.88 -49.79 3.39
CA ASN A 747 -32.55 -48.36 3.52
C ASN A 747 -32.21 -47.98 4.97
N PHE A 748 -30.98 -48.20 5.41
CA PHE A 748 -30.33 -47.44 6.49
C PHE A 748 -28.81 -47.52 6.30
N ALA A 749 -28.13 -46.37 6.18
CA ALA A 749 -26.70 -46.24 6.41
C ALA A 749 -26.41 -44.89 7.07
N THR A 750 -25.95 -44.94 8.31
CA THR A 750 -25.15 -43.89 8.98
C THR A 750 -23.67 -44.25 8.79
N TRP A 751 -22.80 -43.24 8.70
CA TRP A 751 -21.35 -43.37 8.42
C TRP A 751 -20.61 -44.36 9.34
N GLU A 752 -19.46 -44.84 8.86
CA GLU A 752 -18.33 -45.28 9.72
C GLU A 752 -17.75 -44.10 10.49
#